data_AF-A0A7R9UF75-F1
#
_entry.id   AF-A0A7R9UF75-F1
#
_cell.length_a   1.000
_cell.length_b   1.000
_cell.length_c   1.000
_cell.angle_alpha   90.00
_cell.angle_beta   90.00
_cell.angle_gamma   90.00
#
_symmetry.space_group_name_H-M   'P 1'
#
loop_
_entity.id
_entity.type
_entity.pdbx_description
1 polymer ?
#
loop_
_entity_poly.entity_id
_entity_poly.type
_entity_poly.pdbx_seq_one_letter_code
_entity_poly.pdbx_strand_id
1 'polypeptide(L)'
;MLLARTTQRRPRADRSAAMSREALDACALERWYPYLRRHTLKTRFVQLSPVALSYLSEDGVTLPPKAEVSSMSTVSLRTSKACGNDSLAGHEQVAALVDELDEAISALGGAVFPKLRWSAPRDATWATAGSAKCLSAGDVLLLLKSSEIVLHELESQEDSETVSVAIGLRKWCSMRPCNDFRCFCAAGRVVGISQRDLGKSYSFLLDEDYRDRLLQTILSAFEHAILPSHAPPVQLERFVVDVYVTTEAKRVVVVDFSPWGEAAATDPLLFTWPELDGLAAGASAASELDLEHLRVVGETEQSGTILRNPFSEFRAPLETQLLQNGVSGVSFMDFMKMCKAGGYSDTESGEEEAEGQAGGEDADASAKQRIIKAATAILLTPDPFEKARLSSVVYGAWEDDQLQCTPGPLSEAFEAIGEQALQEPPVAPARPSAPDTDPDALRSKFRKIKLGNRKGLLHSIAHAESYAIDLMWDLIARFGSGMVVEGEEGARRLPIEFFNDFAEAAAEEARHFLAWCGRLEAIGAPYGSLPTHDGLWESAAQTADDLAARLVIVHCIHEARGLDTFQSTREKLQRCQDDESIRVLEQNVEEEVQHVRKGVSWLHWLADTRGMDARELFDRALTERFVGGLKPPFNLELRDRTRMPRSWYLKE
;
A
#
# COMPACT_ATOMS: atom_id res chain seq x y z
N MET A 1 -36.77 45.15 -14.41
CA MET A 1 -36.32 45.93 -13.22
C MET A 1 -35.57 44.97 -12.31
N LEU A 2 -34.36 45.31 -11.86
CA LEU A 2 -33.72 44.55 -10.78
C LEU A 2 -34.34 44.98 -9.44
N LEU A 3 -34.47 44.04 -8.50
CA LEU A 3 -34.75 44.33 -7.09
C LEU A 3 -33.63 43.74 -6.24
N ALA A 4 -32.80 44.63 -5.68
CA ALA A 4 -31.73 44.23 -4.76
C ALA A 4 -32.32 43.89 -3.38
N ARG A 5 -31.71 42.93 -2.69
CA ARG A 5 -31.88 42.73 -1.24
C ARG A 5 -30.51 42.86 -0.57
N THR A 6 -30.34 43.95 0.18
CA THR A 6 -29.14 44.22 0.98
C THR A 6 -29.11 43.32 2.22
N THR A 7 -28.11 42.45 2.31
CA THR A 7 -27.79 41.72 3.55
C THR A 7 -26.90 42.58 4.43
N GLN A 8 -27.36 42.88 5.66
CA GLN A 8 -26.57 43.61 6.64
C GLN A 8 -25.43 42.72 7.17
N ARG A 9 -24.20 43.25 7.21
CA ARG A 9 -23.09 42.60 7.91
C ARG A 9 -23.38 42.54 9.41
N ARG A 10 -23.36 41.34 10.01
CA ARG A 10 -23.12 41.19 11.45
C ARG A 10 -21.66 41.59 11.77
N PRO A 11 -21.37 42.11 12.97
CA PRO A 11 -20.00 42.45 13.36
C PRO A 11 -19.11 41.21 13.46
N ARG A 12 -17.79 41.38 13.28
CA ARG A 12 -16.80 40.33 13.59
C ARG A 12 -16.88 39.98 15.09
N ALA A 13 -17.16 38.73 15.39
CA ALA A 13 -16.66 38.11 16.62
C ALA A 13 -15.17 37.82 16.37
N ASP A 14 -14.29 38.50 17.09
CA ASP A 14 -12.84 38.48 16.87
C ASP A 14 -12.14 37.97 18.14
N ARG A 15 -11.46 36.81 18.03
CA ARG A 15 -10.19 36.44 18.72
C ARG A 15 -9.83 34.95 18.76
N SER A 16 -10.74 34.00 18.50
CA SER A 16 -10.49 32.55 18.71
C SER A 16 -10.44 31.69 17.44
N ALA A 17 -10.31 32.29 16.25
CA ALA A 17 -10.39 31.59 14.95
C ALA A 17 -9.30 32.03 13.96
N ALA A 18 -8.17 32.52 14.47
CA ALA A 18 -6.93 32.64 13.71
C ALA A 18 -5.91 31.70 14.35
N MET A 19 -5.41 30.73 13.60
CA MET A 19 -4.27 29.91 14.02
C MET A 19 -3.11 30.87 14.29
N SER A 20 -2.56 30.91 15.51
CA SER A 20 -1.37 31.72 15.74
C SER A 20 -0.20 31.04 15.02
N ARG A 21 0.34 31.72 14.00
CA ARG A 21 1.56 31.29 13.29
C ARG A 21 2.71 31.06 14.28
N GLU A 22 2.66 31.78 15.40
CA GLU A 22 3.50 31.64 16.60
C GLU A 22 3.47 30.23 17.21
N ALA A 23 2.30 29.59 17.33
CA ALA A 23 2.19 28.24 17.91
C ALA A 23 2.71 27.15 16.95
N LEU A 24 2.48 27.32 15.64
CA LEU A 24 3.09 26.45 14.63
C LEU A 24 4.61 26.62 14.62
N ASP A 25 5.12 27.85 14.49
CA ASP A 25 6.56 28.13 14.52
C ASP A 25 7.23 27.61 15.80
N ALA A 26 6.62 27.81 16.98
CA ALA A 26 7.12 27.25 18.24
C ALA A 26 7.32 25.72 18.16
N CYS A 27 6.39 24.99 17.54
CA CYS A 27 6.45 23.54 17.35
C CYS A 27 7.44 23.06 16.26
N ALA A 28 8.09 23.95 15.51
CA ALA A 28 9.07 23.57 14.49
C ALA A 28 10.30 22.85 15.10
N LEU A 29 10.77 21.78 14.45
CA LEU A 29 11.79 20.88 14.95
C LEU A 29 13.09 21.60 15.38
N GLU A 30 13.55 22.57 14.60
CA GLU A 30 14.78 23.33 14.88
C GLU A 30 14.61 24.38 15.99
N ARG A 31 13.37 24.76 16.33
CA ARG A 31 13.05 25.70 17.43
C ARG A 31 13.10 25.02 18.80
N TRP A 32 12.55 23.81 18.94
CA TRP A 32 12.51 23.10 20.23
C TRP A 32 13.67 22.13 20.47
N TYR A 33 14.26 21.54 19.42
CA TYR A 33 15.37 20.59 19.58
C TYR A 33 16.57 21.10 20.40
N PRO A 34 17.04 22.36 20.27
CA PRO A 34 18.22 22.85 21.01
C PRO A 34 18.07 22.72 22.53
N TYR A 35 16.86 22.97 23.04
CA TYR A 35 16.51 22.93 24.46
C TYR A 35 16.42 21.48 24.97
N LEU A 36 15.90 20.56 24.15
CA LEU A 36 15.60 19.18 24.53
C LEU A 36 16.62 18.15 24.00
N ARG A 37 17.78 18.58 23.50
CA ARG A 37 18.83 17.75 22.88
C ARG A 37 19.32 16.54 23.69
N ARG A 38 19.12 16.53 25.02
CA ARG A 38 19.45 15.39 25.91
C ARG A 38 18.29 14.39 26.09
N HIS A 39 17.06 14.80 25.76
CA HIS A 39 15.81 14.10 26.02
C HIS A 39 15.04 13.73 24.74
N THR A 40 15.62 13.95 23.56
CA THR A 40 15.06 13.59 22.25
C THR A 40 16.06 12.79 21.40
N LEU A 41 15.62 12.26 20.26
CA LEU A 41 16.48 11.62 19.27
C LEU A 41 17.56 12.61 18.79
N LYS A 42 18.81 12.15 18.64
CA LYS A 42 19.91 12.99 18.13
C LYS A 42 19.58 13.48 16.72
N THR A 43 19.56 14.79 16.51
CA THR A 43 19.28 15.45 15.22
C THR A 43 20.48 16.27 14.74
N ARG A 44 20.70 16.29 13.43
CA ARG A 44 21.51 17.28 12.69
C ARG A 44 20.58 18.06 11.76
N PHE A 45 20.88 19.33 11.51
CA PHE A 45 20.15 20.14 10.54
C PHE A 45 21.08 20.50 9.39
N VAL A 46 20.60 20.29 8.17
CA VAL A 46 21.23 20.75 6.92
C VAL A 46 20.36 21.89 6.39
N GLN A 47 20.95 23.06 6.13
CA GLN A 47 20.20 24.24 5.69
C GLN A 47 19.96 24.18 4.18
N LEU A 48 18.77 24.54 3.73
CA LEU A 48 18.47 24.62 2.30
C LEU A 48 18.86 26.01 1.76
N SER A 49 19.74 26.03 0.76
CA SER A 49 19.87 27.23 -0.09
C SER A 49 18.58 27.44 -0.91
N PRO A 50 18.32 28.64 -1.46
CA PRO A 50 17.17 28.85 -2.34
C PRO A 50 17.17 27.92 -3.57
N VAL A 51 18.34 27.51 -4.06
CA VAL A 51 18.45 26.52 -5.14
C VAL A 51 18.10 25.11 -4.62
N ALA A 52 18.58 24.73 -3.44
CA ALA A 52 18.23 23.45 -2.83
C ALA A 52 16.73 23.34 -2.51
N LEU A 53 16.11 24.46 -2.12
CA LEU A 53 14.66 24.57 -1.91
C LEU A 53 13.90 24.39 -3.24
N SER A 54 14.24 25.17 -4.27
CA SER A 54 13.69 25.01 -5.63
C SER A 54 13.83 23.58 -6.15
N TYR A 55 15.01 22.98 -5.97
CA TYR A 55 15.28 21.60 -6.36
C TYR A 55 14.43 20.57 -5.58
N LEU A 56 13.98 20.87 -4.35
CA LEU A 56 13.04 20.01 -3.63
C LEU A 56 11.59 20.23 -4.09
N SER A 57 11.15 21.49 -4.24
CA SER A 57 9.85 21.85 -4.84
C SER A 57 9.69 21.41 -6.31
N GLU A 58 10.80 21.18 -7.03
CA GLU A 58 10.81 20.80 -8.44
C GLU A 58 9.99 19.54 -8.73
N ASP A 59 9.12 19.66 -9.74
CA ASP A 59 8.02 18.73 -10.00
C ASP A 59 8.49 17.38 -10.62
N GLY A 60 9.02 16.50 -9.78
CA GLY A 60 9.38 15.10 -10.09
C GLY A 60 10.68 14.61 -9.44
N VAL A 61 10.86 13.29 -9.37
CA VAL A 61 11.99 12.64 -8.66
C VAL A 61 13.24 12.54 -9.54
N THR A 62 13.91 13.67 -9.76
CA THR A 62 15.33 13.72 -10.14
C THR A 62 16.23 13.46 -8.92
N LEU A 63 17.52 13.13 -9.12
CA LEU A 63 18.53 13.11 -8.04
C LEU A 63 19.85 13.69 -8.56
N PRO A 64 20.70 14.29 -7.69
CA PRO A 64 21.98 14.85 -8.11
C PRO A 64 22.99 13.75 -8.49
N PRO A 65 23.97 14.02 -9.38
CA PRO A 65 24.89 12.99 -9.86
C PRO A 65 25.74 12.24 -8.84
N LYS A 66 25.80 12.74 -7.59
CA LYS A 66 26.60 12.22 -6.48
C LYS A 66 25.77 11.44 -5.44
N ALA A 67 24.45 11.51 -5.52
CA ALA A 67 23.54 10.99 -4.50
C ALA A 67 23.19 9.52 -4.76
N GLU A 68 24.04 8.61 -4.28
CA GLU A 68 23.76 7.16 -4.28
C GLU A 68 22.59 6.83 -3.33
N VAL A 69 21.89 5.71 -3.58
CA VAL A 69 20.73 5.22 -2.80
C VAL A 69 21.00 3.82 -2.30
N SER A 70 20.82 3.60 -1.00
CA SER A 70 21.25 2.39 -0.31
C SER A 70 20.24 1.24 -0.41
N SER A 71 18.93 1.56 -0.50
CA SER A 71 17.87 0.57 -0.62
C SER A 71 17.68 0.04 -2.06
N MET A 72 18.49 0.49 -3.02
CA MET A 72 18.38 0.13 -4.44
C MET A 72 19.73 -0.13 -5.10
N SER A 73 20.40 -1.22 -4.70
CA SER A 73 21.61 -1.74 -5.37
C SER A 73 21.41 -1.99 -6.88
N THR A 74 20.17 -2.04 -7.35
CA THR A 74 19.80 -2.16 -8.76
C THR A 74 18.67 -1.21 -9.20
N VAL A 75 18.70 0.08 -8.81
CA VAL A 75 17.99 1.16 -9.53
C VAL A 75 18.85 2.42 -9.71
N SER A 76 19.52 2.54 -10.86
CA SER A 76 20.13 3.77 -11.38
C SER A 76 19.13 4.94 -11.46
N LEU A 77 19.19 5.79 -10.46
CA LEU A 77 18.42 7.00 -10.32
C LEU A 77 19.11 8.11 -11.11
N ARG A 78 18.85 8.19 -12.44
CA ARG A 78 19.47 9.16 -13.39
C ARG A 78 20.21 10.31 -12.71
N THR A 79 21.52 10.16 -12.62
CA THR A 79 22.43 11.28 -12.46
C THR A 79 22.15 12.26 -13.62
N SER A 80 21.89 13.53 -13.32
CA SER A 80 21.47 14.51 -14.32
C SER A 80 22.61 14.85 -15.30
N LYS A 81 22.69 14.12 -16.41
CA LYS A 81 23.60 14.43 -17.51
C LYS A 81 23.11 15.70 -18.22
N ALA A 82 23.84 16.79 -18.02
CA ALA A 82 23.39 18.15 -18.29
C ALA A 82 22.88 18.40 -19.72
N CYS A 83 21.67 18.96 -19.83
CA CYS A 83 21.03 19.34 -21.09
C CYS A 83 20.17 20.62 -20.92
N GLY A 84 20.81 21.80 -21.02
CA GLY A 84 20.13 23.06 -21.36
C GLY A 84 19.97 24.07 -20.22
N ASN A 85 20.79 25.13 -20.28
CA ASN A 85 20.60 26.46 -19.68
C ASN A 85 20.46 26.65 -18.15
N ASP A 86 20.43 25.60 -17.33
CA ASP A 86 20.62 25.80 -15.89
C ASP A 86 22.03 26.32 -15.56
N SER A 87 22.11 27.20 -14.55
CA SER A 87 23.37 27.84 -14.20
C SER A 87 24.33 26.85 -13.52
N LEU A 88 25.63 26.93 -13.85
CA LEU A 88 26.65 26.05 -13.28
C LEU A 88 26.68 26.07 -11.74
N ALA A 89 26.43 27.25 -11.16
CA ALA A 89 26.36 27.45 -9.71
C ALA A 89 25.14 26.75 -9.05
N GLY A 90 24.06 26.50 -9.80
CA GLY A 90 22.89 25.77 -9.30
C GLY A 90 23.22 24.31 -9.06
N HIS A 91 23.84 23.66 -10.04
CA HIS A 91 24.34 22.29 -9.90
C HIS A 91 25.38 22.15 -8.77
N GLU A 92 26.24 23.15 -8.57
CA GLU A 92 27.25 23.15 -7.50
C GLU A 92 26.61 23.22 -6.10
N GLN A 93 25.58 24.06 -5.89
CA GLN A 93 24.85 24.11 -4.61
C GLN A 93 24.08 22.83 -4.31
N VAL A 94 23.44 22.23 -5.33
CA VAL A 94 22.72 20.96 -5.18
C VAL A 94 23.69 19.78 -4.95
N ALA A 95 24.93 19.86 -5.44
CA ALA A 95 25.98 18.91 -5.10
C ALA A 95 26.49 19.08 -3.65
N ALA A 96 26.66 20.32 -3.17
CA ALA A 96 27.04 20.59 -1.79
C ALA A 96 26.00 20.08 -0.77
N LEU A 97 24.70 20.17 -1.10
CA LEU A 97 23.63 19.59 -0.29
C LEU A 97 23.81 18.08 -0.04
N VAL A 98 24.27 17.33 -1.05
CA VAL A 98 24.53 15.88 -0.93
C VAL A 98 25.65 15.63 0.09
N ASP A 99 26.73 16.40 0.01
CA ASP A 99 27.88 16.27 0.93
C ASP A 99 27.51 16.63 2.38
N GLU A 100 26.73 17.69 2.59
CA GLU A 100 26.22 18.05 3.93
C GLU A 100 25.30 16.97 4.52
N LEU A 101 24.46 16.35 3.68
CA LEU A 101 23.58 15.25 4.08
C LEU A 101 24.40 13.99 4.45
N ASP A 102 25.36 13.57 3.62
CA ASP A 102 26.17 12.37 3.90
C ASP A 102 27.13 12.55 5.08
N GLU A 103 27.68 13.76 5.32
CA GLU A 103 28.41 14.06 6.56
C GLU A 103 27.47 13.96 7.78
N ALA A 104 26.27 14.54 7.70
CA ALA A 104 25.31 14.51 8.79
C ALA A 104 24.81 13.09 9.10
N ILE A 105 24.60 12.25 8.09
CA ILE A 105 24.25 10.82 8.23
C ILE A 105 25.40 10.06 8.91
N SER A 106 26.63 10.25 8.43
CA SER A 106 27.83 9.67 9.01
C SER A 106 28.00 10.05 10.49
N ALA A 107 27.82 11.33 10.81
CA ALA A 107 27.90 11.88 12.16
C ALA A 107 26.77 11.44 13.11
N LEU A 108 25.66 10.91 12.58
CA LEU A 108 24.58 10.26 13.34
C LEU A 108 24.76 8.74 13.46
N GLY A 109 25.69 8.16 12.69
CA GLY A 109 26.06 6.75 12.71
C GLY A 109 25.41 5.91 11.60
N GLY A 110 25.37 6.44 10.37
CA GLY A 110 25.07 5.69 9.14
C GLY A 110 23.61 5.29 8.93
N ALA A 111 22.68 5.79 9.74
CA ALA A 111 21.24 5.59 9.55
C ALA A 111 20.43 6.73 10.18
N VAL A 112 19.54 7.33 9.40
CA VAL A 112 18.71 8.48 9.78
C VAL A 112 17.25 8.34 9.33
N PHE A 113 16.44 9.28 9.79
CA PHE A 113 15.07 9.57 9.38
C PHE A 113 14.98 11.08 9.11
N PRO A 114 14.68 11.53 7.88
CA PRO A 114 14.55 12.95 7.58
C PRO A 114 13.20 13.50 8.05
N LYS A 115 13.20 14.75 8.50
CA LYS A 115 12.01 15.55 8.83
C LYS A 115 12.28 17.01 8.41
N LEU A 116 11.26 17.76 8.01
CA LEU A 116 11.34 19.22 7.85
C LEU A 116 10.98 19.93 9.17
N ARG A 117 10.34 21.11 9.12
CA ARG A 117 9.95 21.91 10.29
C ARG A 117 8.87 21.18 11.08
N TRP A 118 7.82 20.72 10.41
CA TRP A 118 6.66 20.06 11.05
C TRP A 118 6.38 18.65 10.51
N SER A 119 6.64 18.41 9.24
CA SER A 119 6.24 17.19 8.52
C SER A 119 7.38 16.22 8.33
N ALA A 120 7.04 14.93 8.33
CA ALA A 120 7.94 13.85 7.97
C ALA A 120 7.34 13.04 6.81
N PRO A 121 8.16 12.57 5.84
CA PRO A 121 7.72 11.89 4.62
C PRO A 121 7.27 10.44 4.87
N ARG A 122 6.23 10.26 5.71
CA ARG A 122 5.67 8.95 6.09
C ARG A 122 4.77 8.35 5.00
N ASP A 123 4.22 9.20 4.15
CA ASP A 123 3.48 8.88 2.92
C ASP A 123 4.39 8.35 1.80
N ALA A 124 5.69 8.70 1.84
CA ALA A 124 6.64 8.42 0.77
C ALA A 124 7.50 7.16 0.96
N THR A 125 7.30 6.40 2.04
CA THR A 125 8.22 5.30 2.40
C THR A 125 8.26 4.17 1.37
N TRP A 126 7.27 4.10 0.47
CA TRP A 126 7.28 3.26 -0.73
C TRP A 126 8.54 3.47 -1.60
N ALA A 127 9.08 4.70 -1.66
CA ALA A 127 10.25 5.04 -2.47
C ALA A 127 11.56 4.42 -1.93
N THR A 128 11.63 4.15 -0.63
CA THR A 128 12.82 3.62 0.08
C THR A 128 12.56 2.23 0.66
N ALA A 129 12.06 1.32 -0.20
CA ALA A 129 11.75 -0.08 0.13
C ALA A 129 10.85 -0.23 1.37
N GLY A 130 9.81 0.59 1.45
CA GLY A 130 8.83 0.63 2.53
C GLY A 130 9.30 1.31 3.82
N SER A 131 10.60 1.56 4.00
CA SER A 131 11.16 2.06 5.26
C SER A 131 11.53 3.54 5.18
N ALA A 132 11.15 4.34 6.18
CA ALA A 132 11.61 5.73 6.33
C ALA A 132 13.09 5.85 6.78
N LYS A 133 13.88 4.78 6.64
CA LYS A 133 15.27 4.67 7.09
C LYS A 133 16.21 4.98 5.93
N CYS A 134 16.85 6.14 5.98
CA CYS A 134 17.86 6.56 5.02
C CYS A 134 19.27 6.19 5.53
N LEU A 135 20.14 5.65 4.67
CA LEU A 135 21.56 5.39 4.95
C LEU A 135 22.50 6.30 4.14
N SER A 136 21.96 7.05 3.18
CA SER A 136 22.67 7.93 2.25
C SER A 136 21.86 9.21 1.95
N ALA A 137 22.52 10.24 1.44
CA ALA A 137 21.88 11.48 1.01
C ALA A 137 20.88 11.25 -0.12
N GLY A 138 21.13 10.29 -1.02
CA GLY A 138 20.17 9.93 -2.06
C GLY A 138 18.88 9.36 -1.47
N ASP A 139 18.95 8.52 -0.43
CA ASP A 139 17.74 8.00 0.23
C ASP A 139 16.90 9.14 0.83
N VAL A 140 17.57 10.14 1.43
CA VAL A 140 16.91 11.33 2.00
C VAL A 140 16.21 12.14 0.91
N LEU A 141 16.93 12.48 -0.16
CA LEU A 141 16.39 13.30 -1.25
C LEU A 141 15.27 12.56 -2.03
N LEU A 142 15.40 11.24 -2.20
CA LEU A 142 14.37 10.37 -2.79
C LEU A 142 13.09 10.37 -1.95
N LEU A 143 13.23 10.18 -0.64
CA LEU A 143 12.10 10.12 0.28
C LEU A 143 11.40 11.48 0.46
N LEU A 144 12.17 12.58 0.50
CA LEU A 144 11.61 13.94 0.54
C LEU A 144 10.89 14.32 -0.76
N LYS A 145 11.50 14.09 -1.93
CA LYS A 145 10.89 14.43 -3.24
C LYS A 145 9.77 13.47 -3.69
N SER A 146 9.44 12.46 -2.88
CA SER A 146 8.34 11.53 -3.13
C SER A 146 7.18 11.69 -2.14
N SER A 147 7.20 12.74 -1.32
CA SER A 147 6.21 13.04 -0.27
C SER A 147 5.38 14.27 -0.62
N GLU A 148 4.06 14.08 -0.72
CA GLU A 148 3.08 15.16 -0.92
C GLU A 148 2.98 16.03 0.33
N ILE A 149 3.14 15.44 1.52
CA ILE A 149 3.14 16.16 2.80
C ILE A 149 4.35 17.10 2.89
N VAL A 150 5.52 16.66 2.43
CA VAL A 150 6.73 17.50 2.33
C VAL A 150 6.55 18.60 1.28
N LEU A 151 6.02 18.28 0.09
CA LEU A 151 5.79 19.28 -0.96
C LEU A 151 4.86 20.41 -0.47
N HIS A 152 3.72 20.05 0.13
CA HIS A 152 2.78 21.02 0.71
C HIS A 152 3.39 21.83 1.87
N GLU A 153 4.31 21.27 2.67
CA GLU A 153 5.07 22.07 3.65
C GLU A 153 5.97 23.08 2.95
N LEU A 154 6.71 22.69 1.90
CA LEU A 154 7.61 23.59 1.17
C LEU A 154 6.86 24.72 0.47
N GLU A 155 5.79 24.41 -0.29
CA GLU A 155 4.92 25.40 -0.95
C GLU A 155 4.39 26.44 0.06
N SER A 156 4.02 26.01 1.28
CA SER A 156 3.54 26.91 2.34
C SER A 156 4.59 27.89 2.88
N GLN A 157 5.89 27.67 2.59
CA GLN A 157 6.98 28.55 3.02
C GLN A 157 7.44 29.53 1.93
N GLU A 158 7.12 29.31 0.65
CA GLU A 158 7.57 30.19 -0.45
C GLU A 158 7.00 31.61 -0.34
N ASP A 159 5.80 31.76 0.26
CA ASP A 159 5.18 33.05 0.64
C ASP A 159 5.91 33.80 1.80
N SER A 160 7.01 33.27 2.33
CA SER A 160 7.68 33.80 3.54
C SER A 160 9.17 34.12 3.32
N GLU A 161 9.43 35.34 2.81
CA GLU A 161 10.76 35.90 2.45
C GLU A 161 11.84 35.90 3.56
N THR A 162 11.58 35.36 4.76
CA THR A 162 12.45 35.46 5.94
C THR A 162 12.76 34.15 6.67
N VAL A 163 12.22 33.00 6.24
CA VAL A 163 12.39 31.71 6.95
C VAL A 163 13.42 30.81 6.26
N SER A 164 14.55 30.54 6.94
CA SER A 164 15.50 29.52 6.50
C SER A 164 14.94 28.12 6.73
N VAL A 165 14.60 27.40 5.66
CA VAL A 165 14.14 26.01 5.72
C VAL A 165 15.34 25.06 5.88
N ALA A 166 15.18 24.00 6.67
CA ALA A 166 16.25 23.05 6.96
C ALA A 166 15.71 21.61 7.04
N ILE A 167 16.52 20.64 6.59
CA ILE A 167 16.27 19.21 6.77
C ILE A 167 16.83 18.80 8.13
N GLY A 168 15.96 18.41 9.05
CA GLY A 168 16.30 17.76 10.31
C GLY A 168 16.51 16.25 10.13
N LEU A 169 17.76 15.83 9.96
CA LEU A 169 18.13 14.41 9.97
C LEU A 169 18.18 13.90 11.41
N ARG A 170 17.26 13.01 11.76
CA ARG A 170 17.16 12.41 13.10
C ARG A 170 17.80 11.02 13.07
N LYS A 171 18.61 10.64 14.06
CA LYS A 171 19.24 9.32 14.11
C LYS A 171 18.16 8.22 14.10
N TRP A 172 18.32 7.23 13.22
CA TRP A 172 17.42 6.08 13.18
C TRP A 172 17.52 5.22 14.46
N CYS A 173 16.37 4.79 14.95
CA CYS A 173 16.22 3.78 16.00
C CYS A 173 14.92 3.00 15.79
N SER A 174 14.96 1.69 16.02
CA SER A 174 13.75 0.88 16.02
C SER A 174 12.93 1.18 17.29
N MET A 175 11.81 1.88 17.11
CA MET A 175 10.84 2.21 18.16
C MET A 175 9.63 1.28 18.03
N ARG A 176 9.18 0.69 19.14
CA ARG A 176 8.01 -0.20 19.14
C ARG A 176 6.72 0.62 19.28
N PRO A 177 5.69 0.46 18.43
CA PRO A 177 4.45 1.25 18.52
C PRO A 177 3.77 1.21 19.91
N CYS A 178 3.86 0.08 20.61
CA CYS A 178 3.36 -0.14 21.97
C CYS A 178 3.94 0.77 23.07
N ASN A 179 4.93 1.61 22.74
CA ASN A 179 5.68 2.46 23.65
C ASN A 179 5.55 3.96 23.28
N ASP A 180 4.74 4.30 22.28
CA ASP A 180 4.56 5.65 21.74
C ASP A 180 3.24 6.25 22.27
N PHE A 181 3.33 7.45 22.86
CA PHE A 181 2.22 8.11 23.58
C PHE A 181 2.14 9.60 23.23
N ARG A 182 0.94 10.15 23.21
CA ARG A 182 0.66 11.59 23.04
C ARG A 182 0.23 12.20 24.36
N CYS A 183 0.93 13.24 24.79
CA CYS A 183 0.66 13.98 26.02
C CYS A 183 0.09 15.36 25.67
N PHE A 184 -1.13 15.64 26.14
CA PHE A 184 -1.79 16.93 26.00
C PHE A 184 -1.43 17.80 27.21
N CYS A 185 -0.98 19.03 26.97
CA CYS A 185 -0.47 19.93 28.01
C CYS A 185 -1.19 21.28 27.98
N ALA A 186 -1.57 21.78 29.15
CA ALA A 186 -2.25 23.07 29.32
C ALA A 186 -1.85 23.76 30.63
N ALA A 187 -1.52 25.05 30.56
CA ALA A 187 -1.11 25.90 31.68
C ALA A 187 -0.03 25.26 32.57
N GLY A 188 1.06 24.79 31.95
CA GLY A 188 2.29 24.37 32.63
C GLY A 188 2.35 22.94 33.16
N ARG A 189 1.41 22.06 32.77
CA ARG A 189 1.37 20.63 33.14
C ARG A 189 0.67 19.81 32.05
N VAL A 190 0.81 18.48 32.14
CA VAL A 190 -0.02 17.53 31.40
C VAL A 190 -1.49 17.65 31.85
N VAL A 191 -2.44 17.30 30.98
CA VAL A 191 -3.89 17.18 31.27
C VAL A 191 -4.52 15.90 30.68
N GLY A 192 -3.77 15.11 29.90
CA GLY A 192 -4.21 13.81 29.39
C GLY A 192 -3.09 13.12 28.60
N ILE A 193 -3.10 11.79 28.59
CA ILE A 193 -2.11 10.95 27.89
C ILE A 193 -2.85 9.87 27.09
N SER A 194 -2.56 9.73 25.81
CA SER A 194 -3.13 8.70 24.93
C SER A 194 -2.03 7.78 24.39
N GLN A 195 -2.29 6.47 24.35
CA GLN A 195 -1.60 5.55 23.45
C GLN A 195 -1.68 6.07 22.01
N ARG A 196 -0.57 6.00 21.27
CA ARG A 196 -0.47 6.53 19.88
C ARG A 196 -0.74 5.48 18.80
N ASP A 197 -0.50 4.22 19.10
CA ASP A 197 -0.89 3.09 18.23
C ASP A 197 -2.34 2.69 18.52
N LEU A 198 -3.29 3.24 17.76
CA LEU A 198 -4.70 2.92 17.91
C LEU A 198 -5.08 1.54 17.34
N GLY A 199 -4.21 0.91 16.54
CA GLY A 199 -4.52 -0.32 15.81
C GLY A 199 -4.47 -1.59 16.66
N LYS A 200 -3.97 -1.51 17.90
CA LYS A 200 -3.67 -2.69 18.72
C LYS A 200 -3.82 -2.43 20.22
N SER A 201 -4.58 -3.29 20.90
CA SER A 201 -4.50 -3.41 22.36
C SER A 201 -3.23 -4.18 22.76
N TYR A 202 -2.65 -3.82 23.91
CA TYR A 202 -1.47 -4.45 24.46
C TYR A 202 -1.75 -4.80 25.92
N SER A 203 -1.81 -6.09 26.26
CA SER A 203 -2.20 -6.56 27.60
C SER A 203 -1.33 -5.99 28.73
N PHE A 204 -0.04 -5.77 28.49
CA PHE A 204 0.85 -5.12 29.48
C PHE A 204 0.57 -3.63 29.71
N LEU A 205 -0.19 -2.97 28.83
CA LEU A 205 -0.72 -1.61 29.05
C LEU A 205 -2.05 -1.61 29.81
N LEU A 206 -2.71 -2.76 29.99
CA LEU A 206 -3.96 -2.85 30.75
C LEU A 206 -3.68 -3.06 32.25
N ASP A 207 -2.57 -3.74 32.57
CA ASP A 207 -2.00 -3.88 33.91
C ASP A 207 -1.89 -2.52 34.63
N GLU A 208 -2.63 -2.35 35.72
CA GLU A 208 -2.69 -1.09 36.49
C GLU A 208 -1.32 -0.74 37.08
N ASP A 209 -0.65 -1.76 37.61
CA ASP A 209 0.70 -1.70 38.15
C ASP A 209 1.71 -1.13 37.12
N TYR A 210 1.61 -1.54 35.84
CA TYR A 210 2.41 -0.98 34.74
C TYR A 210 1.94 0.42 34.32
N ARG A 211 0.63 0.67 34.27
CA ARG A 211 0.09 2.00 33.94
C ARG A 211 0.51 3.06 34.96
N ASP A 212 0.53 2.75 36.25
CA ASP A 212 1.03 3.65 37.30
C ASP A 212 2.52 3.95 37.09
N ARG A 213 3.35 2.92 36.88
CA ARG A 213 4.79 3.10 36.58
C ARG A 213 5.01 3.94 35.32
N LEU A 214 4.20 3.73 34.28
CA LEU A 214 4.22 4.48 33.03
C LEU A 214 3.83 5.95 33.23
N LEU A 215 2.71 6.20 33.93
CA LEU A 215 2.21 7.53 34.27
C LEU A 215 3.27 8.31 35.06
N GLN A 216 3.75 7.76 36.17
CA GLN A 216 4.76 8.40 37.03
C GLN A 216 6.07 8.68 36.27
N THR A 217 6.47 7.78 35.36
CA THR A 217 7.63 8.00 34.49
C THR A 217 7.42 9.16 33.51
N ILE A 218 6.23 9.29 32.94
CA ILE A 218 5.88 10.42 32.06
C ILE A 218 5.84 11.72 32.86
N LEU A 219 5.13 11.76 33.99
CA LEU A 219 5.00 12.96 34.82
C LEU A 219 6.35 13.45 35.36
N SER A 220 7.21 12.56 35.87
CA SER A 220 8.56 12.93 36.33
C SER A 220 9.44 13.46 35.20
N ALA A 221 9.31 12.94 33.97
CA ALA A 221 10.01 13.50 32.81
C ALA A 221 9.46 14.88 32.41
N PHE A 222 8.15 15.12 32.55
CA PHE A 222 7.60 16.46 32.36
C PHE A 222 8.12 17.43 33.42
N GLU A 223 8.04 17.07 34.71
CA GLU A 223 8.46 17.92 35.82
C GLU A 223 9.97 18.25 35.79
N HIS A 224 10.84 17.26 35.53
CA HIS A 224 12.28 17.43 35.68
C HIS A 224 13.04 17.72 34.37
N ALA A 225 12.42 17.54 33.20
CA ALA A 225 13.12 17.68 31.91
C ALA A 225 12.35 18.47 30.83
N ILE A 226 11.05 18.19 30.60
CA ILE A 226 10.31 18.82 29.50
C ILE A 226 9.86 20.23 29.87
N LEU A 227 9.19 20.41 31.01
CA LEU A 227 8.68 21.72 31.45
C LEU A 227 9.84 22.70 31.80
N PRO A 228 10.91 22.31 32.51
CA PRO A 228 12.05 23.19 32.78
C PRO A 228 12.94 23.48 31.58
N SER A 229 12.69 22.87 30.42
CA SER A 229 13.53 23.10 29.22
C SER A 229 13.41 24.52 28.66
N HIS A 230 12.30 25.22 28.94
CA HIS A 230 11.92 26.47 28.29
C HIS A 230 11.88 26.40 26.75
N ALA A 231 11.71 25.21 26.16
CA ALA A 231 11.50 25.06 24.72
C ALA A 231 10.28 25.89 24.25
N PRO A 232 10.27 26.49 23.05
CA PRO A 232 9.19 27.37 22.61
C PRO A 232 7.75 26.81 22.73
N PRO A 233 7.45 25.52 22.44
CA PRO A 233 6.11 24.97 22.64
C PRO A 233 5.68 24.98 24.11
N VAL A 234 6.62 24.76 25.02
CA VAL A 234 6.41 24.68 26.48
C VAL A 234 6.07 26.05 27.08
N GLN A 235 6.36 27.14 26.36
CA GLN A 235 5.99 28.51 26.73
C GLN A 235 4.57 28.89 26.25
N LEU A 236 3.92 28.07 25.41
CA LEU A 236 2.52 28.26 25.02
C LEU A 236 1.58 27.91 26.19
N GLU A 237 0.41 28.54 26.25
CA GLU A 237 -0.62 28.15 27.23
C GLU A 237 -1.03 26.68 27.03
N ARG A 238 -1.08 26.21 25.78
CA ARG A 238 -1.50 24.84 25.42
C ARG A 238 -0.63 24.29 24.30
N PHE A 239 -0.23 23.02 24.41
CA PHE A 239 0.60 22.33 23.43
C PHE A 239 0.45 20.80 23.54
N VAL A 240 0.92 20.08 22.54
CA VAL A 240 0.88 18.60 22.48
C VAL A 240 2.30 18.08 22.28
N VAL A 241 2.63 16.95 22.92
CA VAL A 241 3.94 16.30 22.83
C VAL A 241 3.77 14.81 22.52
N ASP A 242 4.41 14.32 21.45
CA ASP A 242 4.56 12.87 21.22
C ASP A 242 5.82 12.39 21.98
N VAL A 243 5.71 11.32 22.75
CA VAL A 243 6.76 10.79 23.63
C VAL A 243 6.89 9.27 23.54
N TYR A 244 8.12 8.78 23.45
CA TYR A 244 8.45 7.36 23.44
C TYR A 244 9.01 6.93 24.80
N VAL A 245 8.34 5.98 25.45
CA VAL A 245 8.76 5.45 26.75
C VAL A 245 9.53 4.15 26.55
N THR A 246 10.80 4.10 26.95
CA THR A 246 11.59 2.87 26.72
C THR A 246 11.16 1.74 27.66
N THR A 247 11.25 0.50 27.15
CA THR A 247 10.95 -0.78 27.82
C THR A 247 11.14 -0.77 29.34
N GLU A 248 10.15 -1.33 30.06
CA GLU A 248 10.05 -1.33 31.53
C GLU A 248 9.89 0.07 32.14
N ALA A 249 9.29 1.02 31.40
CA ALA A 249 9.07 2.41 31.83
C ALA A 249 10.35 3.13 32.36
N LYS A 250 11.52 2.85 31.78
CA LYS A 250 12.81 3.32 32.37
C LYS A 250 13.21 4.76 32.07
N ARG A 251 12.62 5.39 31.04
CA ARG A 251 12.84 6.80 30.65
C ARG A 251 11.90 7.20 29.52
N VAL A 252 11.66 8.51 29.42
CA VAL A 252 10.96 9.17 28.31
C VAL A 252 11.96 9.72 27.30
N VAL A 253 11.59 9.65 26.01
CA VAL A 253 12.26 10.34 24.91
C VAL A 253 11.19 11.16 24.16
N VAL A 254 11.36 12.48 24.11
CA VAL A 254 10.49 13.37 23.33
C VAL A 254 10.64 13.05 21.83
N VAL A 255 9.56 12.65 21.19
CA VAL A 255 9.50 12.35 19.75
C VAL A 255 9.20 13.63 18.98
N ASP A 256 8.12 14.34 19.32
CA ASP A 256 7.66 15.51 18.55
C ASP A 256 6.85 16.50 19.39
N PHE A 257 6.59 17.68 18.84
CA PHE A 257 5.60 18.63 19.35
C PHE A 257 4.54 18.92 18.28
N SER A 258 3.34 19.28 18.71
CA SER A 258 2.26 19.76 17.85
C SER A 258 1.45 20.86 18.56
N PRO A 259 0.80 21.79 17.83
CA PRO A 259 -0.04 22.80 18.46
C PRO A 259 -1.33 22.19 19.04
N TRP A 260 -2.06 22.98 19.83
CA TRP A 260 -3.34 22.57 20.40
C TRP A 260 -4.52 22.85 19.45
N GLY A 261 -5.46 21.89 19.36
CA GLY A 261 -6.77 22.06 18.73
C GLY A 261 -6.91 21.47 17.32
N GLU A 262 -8.15 21.16 16.94
CA GLU A 262 -8.53 20.63 15.62
C GLU A 262 -8.11 21.55 14.46
N ALA A 263 -8.18 22.87 14.68
CA ALA A 263 -7.73 23.89 13.73
C ALA A 263 -6.21 23.84 13.41
N ALA A 264 -5.43 23.01 14.13
CA ALA A 264 -4.01 22.78 13.90
C ALA A 264 -3.68 21.38 13.34
N ALA A 265 -4.67 20.69 12.73
CA ALA A 265 -4.50 19.36 12.12
C ALA A 265 -3.80 18.34 13.05
N THR A 266 -4.17 18.39 14.34
CA THR A 266 -3.58 17.57 15.39
C THR A 266 -4.63 16.59 15.90
N ASP A 267 -4.35 15.30 15.72
CA ASP A 267 -5.23 14.20 16.13
C ASP A 267 -5.31 14.09 17.67
N PRO A 268 -6.51 14.14 18.29
CA PRO A 268 -6.68 13.95 19.74
C PRO A 268 -6.68 12.47 20.16
N LEU A 269 -6.63 11.51 19.23
CA LEU A 269 -6.52 10.07 19.48
C LEU A 269 -7.65 9.51 20.35
N LEU A 270 -7.37 9.01 21.56
CA LEU A 270 -8.36 8.47 22.51
C LEU A 270 -9.12 9.54 23.31
N PHE A 271 -9.01 10.82 22.91
CA PHE A 271 -9.72 11.95 23.49
C PHE A 271 -10.53 12.71 22.43
N THR A 272 -11.45 13.57 22.87
CA THR A 272 -12.08 14.56 21.99
C THR A 272 -11.56 15.97 22.29
N TRP A 273 -11.52 16.87 21.30
CA TRP A 273 -11.08 18.24 21.52
C TRP A 273 -11.93 19.02 22.55
N PRO A 274 -13.28 18.95 22.56
CA PRO A 274 -14.09 19.61 23.58
C PRO A 274 -13.85 19.12 25.01
N GLU A 275 -13.51 17.83 25.16
CA GLU A 275 -13.12 17.22 26.43
C GLU A 275 -11.75 17.73 26.89
N LEU A 276 -10.74 17.70 26.00
CA LEU A 276 -9.40 18.22 26.27
C LEU A 276 -9.46 19.71 26.66
N ASP A 277 -10.29 20.51 26.00
CA ASP A 277 -10.52 21.92 26.35
C ASP A 277 -11.18 22.10 27.72
N GLY A 278 -12.02 21.15 28.15
CA GLY A 278 -12.59 21.08 29.49
C GLY A 278 -11.54 20.74 30.56
N LEU A 279 -10.73 19.71 30.33
CA LEU A 279 -9.59 19.34 31.19
C LEU A 279 -8.58 20.49 31.28
N ALA A 280 -8.29 21.16 30.16
CA ALA A 280 -7.43 22.35 30.07
C ALA A 280 -8.03 23.62 30.71
N ALA A 281 -9.31 23.63 31.09
CA ALA A 281 -9.92 24.69 31.90
C ALA A 281 -9.96 24.32 33.38
N GLY A 282 -10.34 23.08 33.72
CA GLY A 282 -10.35 22.56 35.10
C GLY A 282 -8.97 22.63 35.76
N ALA A 283 -7.94 22.23 35.00
CA ALA A 283 -6.54 22.67 35.02
C ALA A 283 -6.06 23.64 36.12
N SER A 284 -6.71 24.81 36.23
CA SER A 284 -6.30 25.85 37.20
C SER A 284 -6.43 25.42 38.68
N ALA A 285 -7.20 24.37 38.97
CA ALA A 285 -7.22 23.69 40.26
C ALA A 285 -6.11 22.62 40.35
N ALA A 286 -5.54 22.42 41.54
CA ALA A 286 -4.48 21.45 41.79
C ALA A 286 -5.02 20.01 41.97
N SER A 287 -5.68 19.47 40.95
CA SER A 287 -5.95 18.03 40.85
C SER A 287 -4.68 17.29 40.45
N GLU A 288 -4.32 16.25 41.20
CA GLU A 288 -3.25 15.32 40.80
C GLU A 288 -3.70 14.51 39.58
N LEU A 289 -2.76 14.14 38.70
CA LEU A 289 -3.04 13.28 37.55
C LEU A 289 -2.97 11.82 37.96
N ASP A 290 -3.99 11.06 37.60
CA ASP A 290 -4.18 9.65 37.92
C ASP A 290 -4.39 8.79 36.65
N LEU A 291 -4.82 7.55 36.84
CA LEU A 291 -5.05 6.59 35.76
C LEU A 291 -6.24 6.92 34.84
N GLU A 292 -7.23 7.72 35.26
CA GLU A 292 -8.37 8.06 34.38
C GLU A 292 -7.94 8.97 33.21
N HIS A 293 -6.82 9.68 33.41
CA HIS A 293 -6.19 10.56 32.44
C HIS A 293 -5.18 9.84 31.50
N LEU A 294 -4.88 8.56 31.73
CA LEU A 294 -4.00 7.72 30.90
C LEU A 294 -4.82 6.70 30.09
N ARG A 295 -5.11 7.05 28.83
CA ARG A 295 -5.87 6.19 27.91
C ARG A 295 -4.98 5.29 27.08
N VAL A 296 -5.37 4.02 27.05
CA VAL A 296 -4.77 2.91 26.31
C VAL A 296 -5.89 2.13 25.64
N VAL A 297 -5.62 1.48 24.51
CA VAL A 297 -6.66 0.78 23.74
C VAL A 297 -7.14 -0.45 24.51
N GLY A 298 -8.38 -0.42 25.01
CA GLY A 298 -8.99 -1.53 25.73
C GLY A 298 -9.34 -2.72 24.82
N GLU A 299 -9.41 -3.93 25.39
CA GLU A 299 -9.85 -5.14 24.66
C GLU A 299 -11.28 -5.00 24.11
N THR A 300 -12.16 -4.31 24.83
CA THR A 300 -13.55 -4.03 24.42
C THR A 300 -13.68 -2.91 23.38
N GLU A 301 -12.75 -1.95 23.35
CA GLU A 301 -12.80 -0.82 22.40
C GLU A 301 -12.53 -1.26 20.95
N GLN A 302 -11.81 -2.37 20.77
CA GLN A 302 -11.63 -3.04 19.47
C GLN A 302 -12.94 -3.53 18.83
N SER A 303 -14.02 -3.61 19.62
CA SER A 303 -15.28 -4.23 19.21
C SER A 303 -16.39 -3.24 18.82
N GLY A 304 -16.19 -1.91 18.90
CA GLY A 304 -17.27 -0.94 18.64
C GLY A 304 -16.88 0.45 18.11
N THR A 305 -15.61 0.86 18.18
CA THR A 305 -15.21 2.22 17.78
C THR A 305 -14.62 2.26 16.37
N ILE A 306 -15.11 3.18 15.53
CA ILE A 306 -14.48 3.48 14.23
C ILE A 306 -13.15 4.18 14.49
N LEU A 307 -12.05 3.43 14.44
CA LEU A 307 -10.70 3.96 14.61
C LEU A 307 -10.39 4.97 13.49
N ARG A 308 -10.18 6.24 13.86
CA ARG A 308 -9.82 7.32 12.92
C ARG A 308 -8.46 6.98 12.29
N ASN A 309 -8.39 7.01 10.96
CA ASN A 309 -7.12 6.79 10.25
C ASN A 309 -6.16 7.95 10.60
N PRO A 310 -4.97 7.71 11.18
CA PRO A 310 -4.03 8.76 11.60
C PRO A 310 -3.38 9.52 10.43
N PHE A 311 -3.78 9.22 9.18
CA PHE A 311 -3.42 9.96 7.97
C PHE A 311 -4.64 10.54 7.24
N SER A 312 -5.85 10.52 7.83
CA SER A 312 -7.10 10.92 7.16
C SER A 312 -7.10 12.36 6.64
N GLU A 313 -6.31 13.23 7.25
CA GLU A 313 -6.24 14.66 6.93
C GLU A 313 -5.31 14.95 5.74
N PHE A 314 -4.38 14.04 5.43
CA PHE A 314 -3.36 14.21 4.39
C PHE A 314 -3.65 13.49 3.06
N ARG A 315 -4.79 12.79 2.94
CA ARG A 315 -5.28 12.15 1.69
C ARG A 315 -4.32 11.19 0.97
N ALA A 316 -3.30 10.66 1.65
CA ALA A 316 -2.33 9.73 1.05
C ALA A 316 -3.00 8.42 0.55
N PRO A 317 -2.58 7.85 -0.60
CA PRO A 317 -3.12 6.58 -1.10
C PRO A 317 -2.85 5.40 -0.15
N LEU A 318 -3.86 4.56 0.05
CA LEU A 318 -3.85 3.47 1.03
C LEU A 318 -2.81 2.38 0.72
N GLU A 319 -2.39 2.25 -0.54
CA GLU A 319 -1.40 1.27 -1.02
C GLU A 319 0.00 1.47 -0.39
N THR A 320 0.34 2.71 -0.02
CA THR A 320 1.68 3.08 0.48
C THR A 320 2.08 2.39 1.80
N GLN A 321 1.12 1.85 2.55
CA GLN A 321 1.35 1.27 3.88
C GLN A 321 1.82 -0.19 3.88
N LEU A 322 1.67 -0.93 2.78
CA LEU A 322 1.94 -2.39 2.75
C LEU A 322 3.41 -2.75 2.50
N LEU A 323 4.23 -1.82 2.00
CA LEU A 323 5.56 -2.11 1.43
C LEU A 323 6.69 -2.39 2.45
N GLN A 324 6.40 -2.47 3.75
CA GLN A 324 7.40 -2.35 4.83
C GLN A 324 8.39 -3.54 5.03
N ASN A 325 8.26 -4.67 4.33
CA ASN A 325 8.85 -5.95 4.76
C ASN A 325 9.94 -6.62 3.86
N GLY A 326 10.26 -6.13 2.65
CA GLY A 326 11.34 -6.68 1.77
C GLY A 326 10.97 -7.99 1.02
N VAL A 327 11.82 -8.61 0.17
CA VAL A 327 13.24 -8.47 -0.26
C VAL A 327 13.37 -8.85 -1.77
N SER A 328 14.49 -8.58 -2.46
CA SER A 328 14.59 -8.57 -3.95
C SER A 328 15.67 -9.45 -4.63
N GLY A 329 15.52 -9.69 -5.95
CA GLY A 329 16.54 -10.20 -6.89
C GLY A 329 15.96 -11.14 -7.98
N VAL A 330 16.42 -11.19 -9.24
CA VAL A 330 17.55 -10.51 -9.92
C VAL A 330 17.14 -10.10 -11.36
N SER A 331 17.84 -9.13 -11.93
CA SER A 331 17.57 -8.51 -13.24
C SER A 331 17.87 -9.40 -14.44
N PHE A 332 16.98 -9.37 -15.43
CA PHE A 332 17.26 -9.38 -16.87
C PHE A 332 18.52 -10.20 -17.34
N MET A 333 19.45 -9.61 -18.12
CA MET A 333 20.62 -10.31 -18.72
C MET A 333 20.26 -11.17 -19.97
N ASP A 334 20.81 -12.34 -20.30
CA ASP A 334 20.93 -12.82 -21.72
C ASP A 334 19.73 -12.79 -22.75
N PHE A 335 18.43 -12.81 -22.39
CA PHE A 335 17.31 -13.20 -23.29
C PHE A 335 17.16 -12.44 -24.63
N MET A 336 17.26 -11.11 -24.66
CA MET A 336 16.97 -10.29 -25.88
C MET A 336 17.95 -10.51 -27.05
N LYS A 337 18.94 -11.38 -26.90
CA LYS A 337 19.80 -11.85 -27.98
C LYS A 337 19.10 -12.83 -28.93
N MET A 338 18.02 -13.51 -28.50
CA MET A 338 17.38 -14.60 -29.27
C MET A 338 16.26 -14.14 -30.21
N CYS A 339 15.35 -13.25 -29.77
CA CYS A 339 14.07 -12.97 -30.45
C CYS A 339 14.16 -12.09 -31.71
N LYS A 340 15.23 -12.22 -32.51
CA LYS A 340 15.46 -11.45 -33.75
C LYS A 340 15.15 -12.22 -35.05
N ALA A 341 14.51 -13.38 -34.95
CA ALA A 341 14.20 -14.26 -36.07
C ALA A 341 12.78 -14.84 -35.95
N GLY A 342 12.00 -14.75 -37.04
CA GLY A 342 10.66 -15.35 -37.15
C GLY A 342 9.51 -14.38 -36.90
N GLY A 343 8.49 -14.44 -37.76
CA GLY A 343 7.25 -13.67 -37.63
C GLY A 343 6.36 -13.79 -38.87
N TYR A 344 5.21 -14.44 -38.71
CA TYR A 344 4.06 -14.63 -39.61
C TYR A 344 3.08 -15.53 -38.82
N SER A 345 1.75 -15.55 -38.90
CA SER A 345 0.66 -14.72 -39.45
C SER A 345 -0.60 -15.63 -39.34
N ASP A 346 -1.79 -15.09 -39.15
CA ASP A 346 -3.00 -15.87 -38.82
C ASP A 346 -3.63 -16.66 -40.00
N THR A 347 -4.41 -17.70 -39.66
CA THR A 347 -5.60 -18.17 -40.41
C THR A 347 -6.58 -18.88 -39.46
N GLU A 348 -7.88 -18.82 -39.75
CA GLU A 348 -9.01 -19.16 -38.85
C GLU A 348 -9.65 -20.55 -39.11
N SER A 349 -10.73 -20.85 -38.35
CA SER A 349 -11.74 -21.93 -38.49
C SER A 349 -11.36 -23.36 -38.03
N GLY A 350 -12.27 -24.14 -37.42
CA GLY A 350 -13.65 -23.83 -36.94
C GLY A 350 -14.38 -25.07 -36.36
N GLU A 351 -15.41 -24.87 -35.54
CA GLU A 351 -16.08 -25.94 -34.76
C GLU A 351 -17.09 -26.84 -35.53
N GLU A 352 -17.26 -28.10 -35.08
CA GLU A 352 -18.50 -28.90 -35.18
C GLU A 352 -18.65 -29.79 -33.91
N GLU A 353 -19.82 -29.77 -33.25
CA GLU A 353 -20.11 -30.54 -32.00
C GLU A 353 -20.54 -32.00 -32.24
N ALA A 354 -20.37 -32.88 -31.23
CA ALA A 354 -21.05 -34.19 -31.17
C ALA A 354 -21.23 -34.73 -29.73
N GLU A 355 -22.48 -34.96 -29.29
CA GLU A 355 -22.80 -35.53 -27.97
C GLU A 355 -22.49 -37.04 -27.83
N GLY A 356 -22.16 -37.52 -26.62
CA GLY A 356 -21.82 -38.93 -26.39
C GLY A 356 -21.80 -39.42 -24.93
N GLN A 357 -22.85 -39.18 -24.13
CA GLN A 357 -22.88 -39.62 -22.72
C GLN A 357 -22.99 -41.14 -22.52
N ALA A 358 -21.83 -41.79 -22.30
CA ALA A 358 -21.73 -43.13 -21.68
C ALA A 358 -20.37 -43.40 -20.99
N GLY A 359 -19.30 -42.70 -21.38
CA GLY A 359 -17.94 -42.83 -20.80
C GLY A 359 -17.63 -41.81 -19.70
N GLY A 360 -18.64 -41.18 -19.10
CA GLY A 360 -18.54 -39.93 -18.34
C GLY A 360 -17.40 -39.86 -17.31
N GLU A 361 -17.36 -40.74 -16.31
CA GLU A 361 -16.41 -40.60 -15.19
C GLU A 361 -14.93 -40.73 -15.61
N ASP A 362 -14.60 -41.62 -16.55
CA ASP A 362 -13.24 -41.77 -17.09
C ASP A 362 -12.91 -40.64 -18.08
N ALA A 363 -13.89 -40.16 -18.86
CA ALA A 363 -13.74 -39.01 -19.76
C ALA A 363 -13.50 -37.71 -18.97
N ASP A 364 -14.27 -37.47 -17.92
CA ASP A 364 -14.10 -36.37 -16.96
C ASP A 364 -12.74 -36.42 -16.26
N ALA A 365 -12.30 -37.61 -15.82
CA ALA A 365 -10.98 -37.77 -15.20
C ALA A 365 -9.87 -37.42 -16.19
N SER A 366 -10.00 -37.85 -17.45
CA SER A 366 -9.10 -37.48 -18.54
C SER A 366 -9.16 -35.97 -18.86
N ALA A 367 -10.36 -35.38 -18.91
CA ALA A 367 -10.57 -33.93 -19.11
C ALA A 367 -9.89 -33.11 -18.03
N LYS A 368 -10.20 -33.38 -16.76
CA LYS A 368 -9.58 -32.72 -15.59
C LYS A 368 -8.06 -32.84 -15.66
N GLN A 369 -7.51 -34.01 -15.98
CA GLN A 369 -6.07 -34.19 -16.13
C GLN A 369 -5.45 -33.40 -17.30
N ARG A 370 -6.18 -33.22 -18.42
CA ARG A 370 -5.77 -32.34 -19.54
C ARG A 370 -5.67 -30.88 -19.11
N ILE A 371 -6.74 -30.33 -18.52
CA ILE A 371 -6.76 -28.91 -18.15
C ILE A 371 -5.81 -28.59 -16.98
N ILE A 372 -5.56 -29.52 -16.06
CA ILE A 372 -4.51 -29.39 -15.03
C ILE A 372 -3.11 -29.27 -15.66
N LYS A 373 -2.80 -30.10 -16.67
CA LYS A 373 -1.54 -29.96 -17.44
C LYS A 373 -1.47 -28.62 -18.19
N ALA A 374 -2.57 -28.19 -18.82
CA ALA A 374 -2.64 -26.93 -19.54
C ALA A 374 -2.46 -25.71 -18.60
N ALA A 375 -3.14 -25.69 -17.45
CA ALA A 375 -2.98 -24.69 -16.41
C ALA A 375 -1.53 -24.59 -15.92
N THR A 376 -0.89 -25.75 -15.67
CA THR A 376 0.53 -25.81 -15.26
C THR A 376 1.46 -25.25 -16.34
N ALA A 377 1.17 -25.51 -17.63
CA ALA A 377 1.93 -24.94 -18.75
C ALA A 377 1.73 -23.41 -18.90
N ILE A 378 0.53 -22.89 -18.68
CA ILE A 378 0.26 -21.44 -18.68
C ILE A 378 1.00 -20.77 -17.50
N LEU A 379 0.97 -21.38 -16.31
CA LEU A 379 1.74 -20.89 -15.17
C LEU A 379 3.24 -20.86 -15.47
N LEU A 380 3.79 -21.88 -16.16
CA LEU A 380 5.20 -21.97 -16.56
C LEU A 380 5.58 -21.13 -17.79
N THR A 381 4.63 -20.54 -18.50
CA THR A 381 4.87 -19.64 -19.64
C THR A 381 5.44 -18.30 -19.13
N PRO A 382 6.59 -17.78 -19.60
CA PRO A 382 7.14 -16.54 -19.03
C PRO A 382 6.40 -15.26 -19.40
N ASP A 383 5.86 -15.15 -20.62
CA ASP A 383 5.28 -13.91 -21.16
C ASP A 383 3.79 -13.77 -20.81
N PRO A 384 3.35 -12.69 -20.11
CA PRO A 384 1.94 -12.47 -19.81
C PRO A 384 1.03 -12.30 -21.04
N PHE A 385 1.55 -11.83 -22.18
CA PHE A 385 0.76 -11.80 -23.43
C PHE A 385 0.50 -13.21 -23.96
N GLU A 386 1.51 -14.08 -23.91
CA GLU A 386 1.35 -15.49 -24.28
C GLU A 386 0.48 -16.23 -23.25
N LYS A 387 0.52 -15.89 -21.96
CA LYS A 387 -0.46 -16.42 -20.98
C LYS A 387 -1.88 -16.05 -21.34
N ALA A 388 -2.15 -14.79 -21.68
CA ALA A 388 -3.48 -14.37 -22.07
C ALA A 388 -3.95 -15.11 -23.35
N ARG A 389 -3.08 -15.19 -24.37
CA ARG A 389 -3.37 -15.94 -25.61
C ARG A 389 -3.65 -17.42 -25.35
N LEU A 390 -2.80 -18.08 -24.55
CA LEU A 390 -2.98 -19.48 -24.18
C LEU A 390 -4.23 -19.69 -23.31
N SER A 391 -4.59 -18.74 -22.46
CA SER A 391 -5.82 -18.82 -21.64
C SER A 391 -7.06 -18.87 -22.52
N SER A 392 -7.18 -17.99 -23.52
CA SER A 392 -8.29 -18.01 -24.47
C SER A 392 -8.29 -19.29 -25.34
N VAL A 393 -7.13 -19.77 -25.78
CA VAL A 393 -7.03 -20.99 -26.62
C VAL A 393 -7.34 -22.26 -25.82
N VAL A 394 -6.88 -22.36 -24.56
CA VAL A 394 -7.20 -23.47 -23.67
C VAL A 394 -8.66 -23.44 -23.25
N TYR A 395 -9.24 -22.26 -23.02
CA TYR A 395 -10.67 -22.14 -22.70
C TYR A 395 -11.58 -22.57 -23.86
N GLY A 396 -11.36 -22.06 -25.09
CA GLY A 396 -12.17 -22.49 -26.25
C GLY A 396 -12.04 -24.00 -26.49
N ALA A 397 -10.81 -24.53 -26.52
CA ALA A 397 -10.59 -25.97 -26.65
C ALA A 397 -11.11 -26.81 -25.46
N TRP A 398 -11.42 -26.18 -24.32
CA TRP A 398 -12.10 -26.83 -23.18
C TRP A 398 -13.62 -26.82 -23.35
N GLU A 399 -14.18 -25.69 -23.77
CA GLU A 399 -15.61 -25.51 -24.09
C GLU A 399 -16.06 -26.47 -25.22
N ASP A 400 -15.22 -26.67 -26.24
CA ASP A 400 -15.46 -27.59 -27.37
C ASP A 400 -15.11 -29.08 -27.08
N ASP A 401 -14.61 -29.42 -25.87
CA ASP A 401 -13.84 -30.64 -25.50
C ASP A 401 -12.64 -30.99 -26.43
N GLN A 402 -12.27 -30.10 -27.37
CA GLN A 402 -11.16 -30.30 -28.30
C GLN A 402 -9.75 -30.21 -27.68
N LEU A 403 -9.62 -30.19 -26.35
CA LEU A 403 -8.34 -30.18 -25.63
C LEU A 403 -7.52 -31.49 -25.80
N GLN A 404 -8.03 -32.48 -26.55
CA GLN A 404 -7.24 -33.62 -27.08
C GLN A 404 -6.75 -33.41 -28.53
N CYS A 405 -7.36 -32.50 -29.27
CA CYS A 405 -7.36 -32.47 -30.74
C CYS A 405 -6.56 -31.30 -31.34
N THR A 406 -5.83 -30.52 -30.54
CA THR A 406 -5.15 -29.28 -30.96
C THR A 406 -3.67 -29.50 -31.37
N PRO A 407 -3.35 -29.67 -32.66
CA PRO A 407 -1.98 -29.46 -33.14
C PRO A 407 -1.65 -27.96 -33.10
N GLY A 408 -0.43 -27.60 -32.66
CA GLY A 408 0.03 -26.21 -32.64
C GLY A 408 0.69 -25.80 -31.31
N PRO A 409 0.67 -24.51 -30.94
CA PRO A 409 1.51 -23.97 -29.85
C PRO A 409 1.36 -24.62 -28.47
N LEU A 410 0.20 -25.22 -28.14
CA LEU A 410 0.04 -25.98 -26.90
C LEU A 410 0.86 -27.28 -26.89
N SER A 411 0.88 -28.01 -28.02
CA SER A 411 1.75 -29.17 -28.20
C SER A 411 3.22 -28.78 -28.09
N GLU A 412 3.63 -27.70 -28.76
CA GLU A 412 5.01 -27.20 -28.72
C GLU A 412 5.41 -26.73 -27.30
N ALA A 413 4.51 -26.05 -26.59
CA ALA A 413 4.75 -25.64 -25.20
C ALA A 413 4.84 -26.82 -24.24
N PHE A 414 3.96 -27.83 -24.37
CA PHE A 414 4.00 -29.03 -23.52
C PHE A 414 5.27 -29.87 -23.79
N GLU A 415 5.71 -29.99 -25.04
CA GLU A 415 6.97 -30.65 -25.39
C GLU A 415 8.20 -29.88 -24.87
N ALA A 416 8.19 -28.54 -24.96
CA ALA A 416 9.29 -27.70 -24.49
C ALA A 416 9.43 -27.66 -22.96
N ILE A 417 8.32 -27.77 -22.23
CA ILE A 417 8.28 -27.84 -20.75
C ILE A 417 8.63 -29.26 -20.26
N GLY A 418 8.17 -30.28 -20.98
CA GLY A 418 8.40 -31.70 -20.66
C GLY A 418 7.44 -32.25 -19.61
N GLU A 419 6.96 -33.48 -19.81
CA GLU A 419 5.85 -34.06 -19.04
C GLU A 419 6.05 -34.05 -17.51
N GLN A 420 7.28 -34.18 -17.01
CA GLN A 420 7.55 -34.22 -15.57
C GLN A 420 7.32 -32.86 -14.89
N ALA A 421 7.54 -31.74 -15.59
CA ALA A 421 7.26 -30.41 -15.07
C ALA A 421 5.75 -30.04 -15.15
N LEU A 422 4.93 -30.87 -15.80
CA LEU A 422 3.47 -30.72 -15.87
C LEU A 422 2.72 -31.57 -14.82
N GLN A 423 3.44 -32.18 -13.86
CA GLN A 423 2.84 -33.01 -12.81
C GLN A 423 2.54 -32.25 -11.50
N GLU A 424 3.28 -31.17 -11.22
CA GLU A 424 3.13 -30.34 -10.03
C GLU A 424 3.04 -28.85 -10.41
N PRO A 425 2.17 -28.06 -9.75
CA PRO A 425 2.09 -26.62 -9.98
C PRO A 425 3.38 -25.91 -9.51
N PRO A 426 3.90 -24.92 -10.25
CA PRO A 426 5.11 -24.22 -9.84
C PRO A 426 4.87 -23.38 -8.56
N VAL A 427 5.94 -23.09 -7.80
CA VAL A 427 5.84 -22.33 -6.53
C VAL A 427 5.38 -20.88 -6.75
N ALA A 428 5.73 -20.31 -7.90
CA ALA A 428 5.21 -19.06 -8.43
C ALA A 428 5.12 -19.18 -9.96
N PRO A 429 4.29 -18.39 -10.64
CA PRO A 429 4.19 -18.48 -12.08
C PRO A 429 5.49 -17.95 -12.68
N ALA A 430 5.87 -18.48 -13.84
CA ALA A 430 6.90 -17.87 -14.64
C ALA A 430 6.52 -16.42 -14.96
N ARG A 431 7.56 -15.58 -14.95
CA ARG A 431 7.56 -14.17 -15.29
C ARG A 431 8.63 -13.97 -16.38
N PRO A 432 8.57 -12.89 -17.18
CA PRO A 432 9.43 -12.76 -18.36
C PRO A 432 10.90 -12.94 -18.01
N SER A 433 11.48 -14.00 -18.57
CA SER A 433 12.93 -14.14 -18.54
C SER A 433 13.55 -13.09 -19.47
N ALA A 434 14.87 -13.02 -19.38
CA ALA A 434 15.40 -11.87 -18.69
C ALA A 434 16.43 -11.19 -19.64
N PRO A 435 16.25 -9.94 -20.18
CA PRO A 435 16.86 -9.51 -21.47
C PRO A 435 18.01 -8.44 -21.50
N ASP A 436 18.99 -8.58 -22.42
CA ASP A 436 20.41 -8.29 -22.08
C ASP A 436 20.90 -6.87 -22.32
N THR A 437 20.48 -6.00 -21.41
CA THR A 437 20.72 -4.57 -21.49
C THR A 437 21.28 -4.11 -20.16
N ASP A 438 22.38 -3.35 -20.21
CA ASP A 438 22.88 -2.58 -19.07
C ASP A 438 21.69 -1.98 -18.30
N PRO A 439 21.48 -2.39 -17.02
CA PRO A 439 20.31 -1.96 -16.28
C PRO A 439 20.18 -0.44 -16.20
N ASP A 440 21.28 0.31 -16.24
CA ASP A 440 21.29 1.76 -16.24
C ASP A 440 20.73 2.36 -17.54
N ALA A 441 20.93 1.70 -18.68
CA ALA A 441 20.39 2.12 -19.97
C ALA A 441 18.86 1.96 -20.06
N LEU A 442 18.31 0.88 -19.48
CA LEU A 442 16.86 0.69 -19.37
C LEU A 442 16.24 1.73 -18.43
N ARG A 443 16.78 1.86 -17.21
CA ARG A 443 16.31 2.82 -16.20
C ARG A 443 16.41 4.26 -16.69
N SER A 444 17.44 4.60 -17.46
CA SER A 444 17.60 5.90 -18.11
C SER A 444 16.42 6.25 -19.03
N LYS A 445 15.84 5.29 -19.76
CA LYS A 445 14.58 5.50 -20.48
C LYS A 445 13.40 5.63 -19.51
N PHE A 446 13.17 4.63 -18.65
CA PHE A 446 11.95 4.52 -17.84
C PHE A 446 11.76 5.58 -16.76
N ARG A 447 12.83 6.18 -16.19
CA ARG A 447 12.76 7.26 -15.17
C ARG A 447 12.18 8.59 -15.69
N LYS A 448 11.41 8.60 -16.79
CA LYS A 448 10.74 9.78 -17.39
C LYS A 448 9.24 9.81 -17.14
N ILE A 449 8.66 8.74 -16.59
CA ILE A 449 7.21 8.60 -16.41
C ILE A 449 6.87 8.83 -14.93
N LYS A 450 6.10 9.88 -14.64
CA LYS A 450 5.56 10.12 -13.29
C LYS A 450 4.48 9.08 -12.99
N LEU A 451 4.49 8.47 -11.80
CA LEU A 451 3.53 7.41 -11.49
C LEU A 451 2.11 7.94 -11.20
N GLY A 452 1.99 9.15 -10.64
CA GLY A 452 0.71 9.82 -10.33
C GLY A 452 -0.09 10.34 -11.53
N ASN A 453 0.03 9.75 -12.71
CA ASN A 453 -0.78 10.09 -13.89
C ASN A 453 -1.53 8.88 -14.45
N ARG A 454 -2.43 9.12 -15.40
CA ARG A 454 -3.29 8.12 -16.07
C ARG A 454 -2.58 6.82 -16.49
N LYS A 455 -1.31 6.89 -16.88
CA LYS A 455 -0.48 5.74 -17.27
C LYS A 455 -0.19 4.79 -16.10
N GLY A 456 0.07 5.34 -14.90
CA GLY A 456 0.28 4.54 -13.70
C GLY A 456 -0.97 3.76 -13.31
N LEU A 457 -2.13 4.44 -13.30
CA LEU A 457 -3.42 3.82 -12.96
C LEU A 457 -3.79 2.67 -13.91
N LEU A 458 -3.72 2.90 -15.22
CA LEU A 458 -4.01 1.86 -16.22
C LEU A 458 -2.99 0.71 -16.16
N HIS A 459 -1.73 0.99 -15.81
CA HIS A 459 -0.69 -0.04 -15.68
C HIS A 459 -0.87 -0.89 -14.42
N SER A 460 -1.25 -0.30 -13.29
CA SER A 460 -1.60 -1.06 -12.09
C SER A 460 -2.82 -1.95 -12.29
N ILE A 461 -3.81 -1.52 -13.09
CA ILE A 461 -4.98 -2.35 -13.40
C ILE A 461 -4.58 -3.47 -14.36
N ALA A 462 -3.93 -3.18 -15.50
CA ALA A 462 -3.40 -4.22 -16.39
C ALA A 462 -2.52 -5.25 -15.66
N HIS A 463 -1.76 -4.81 -14.66
CA HIS A 463 -0.93 -5.69 -13.84
C HIS A 463 -1.74 -6.55 -12.84
N ALA A 464 -2.92 -6.08 -12.40
CA ALA A 464 -3.85 -6.85 -11.59
C ALA A 464 -4.51 -7.97 -12.40
N GLU A 465 -5.16 -7.67 -13.54
CA GLU A 465 -5.74 -8.73 -14.39
C GLU A 465 -4.65 -9.72 -14.90
N SER A 466 -3.44 -9.23 -15.21
CA SER A 466 -2.28 -10.09 -15.52
C SER A 466 -1.88 -11.03 -14.38
N TYR A 467 -2.24 -10.72 -13.13
CA TYR A 467 -2.10 -11.59 -11.98
C TYR A 467 -3.34 -12.46 -11.77
N ALA A 468 -4.54 -11.96 -12.05
CA ALA A 468 -5.78 -12.73 -11.98
C ALA A 468 -5.76 -13.96 -12.91
N ILE A 469 -5.26 -13.82 -14.15
CA ILE A 469 -5.01 -14.96 -15.06
C ILE A 469 -4.20 -16.07 -14.35
N ASP A 470 -3.10 -15.72 -13.68
CA ASP A 470 -2.27 -16.68 -12.95
C ASP A 470 -2.97 -17.23 -11.71
N LEU A 471 -3.79 -16.44 -11.02
CA LEU A 471 -4.53 -16.87 -9.82
C LEU A 471 -5.59 -17.92 -10.15
N MET A 472 -6.34 -17.73 -11.25
CA MET A 472 -7.34 -18.68 -11.74
C MET A 472 -6.69 -20.00 -12.21
N TRP A 473 -5.61 -19.94 -13.00
CA TRP A 473 -4.90 -21.14 -13.42
C TRP A 473 -4.17 -21.86 -12.28
N ASP A 474 -3.65 -21.13 -11.28
CA ASP A 474 -3.05 -21.75 -10.09
C ASP A 474 -4.08 -22.50 -9.27
N LEU A 475 -5.30 -21.97 -9.14
CA LEU A 475 -6.40 -22.67 -8.47
C LEU A 475 -6.67 -24.04 -9.14
N ILE A 476 -6.77 -24.06 -10.47
CA ILE A 476 -6.98 -25.28 -11.27
C ILE A 476 -5.78 -26.25 -11.13
N ALA A 477 -4.56 -25.78 -11.37
CA ALA A 477 -3.36 -26.63 -11.34
C ALA A 477 -3.10 -27.23 -9.95
N ARG A 478 -3.31 -26.44 -8.89
CA ARG A 478 -2.92 -26.78 -7.52
C ARG A 478 -3.95 -27.59 -6.75
N PHE A 479 -5.23 -27.32 -6.95
CA PHE A 479 -6.31 -28.02 -6.23
C PHE A 479 -7.06 -29.04 -7.09
N GLY A 480 -6.97 -28.94 -8.43
CA GLY A 480 -7.52 -29.94 -9.34
C GLY A 480 -6.81 -31.29 -9.27
N SER A 481 -5.49 -31.30 -9.04
CA SER A 481 -4.68 -32.52 -9.04
C SER A 481 -4.82 -33.28 -7.73
N GLY A 482 -5.42 -34.48 -7.80
CA GLY A 482 -5.42 -35.45 -6.70
C GLY A 482 -6.25 -35.10 -5.46
N MET A 483 -6.69 -33.86 -5.27
CA MET A 483 -7.41 -33.44 -4.08
C MET A 483 -8.74 -34.18 -3.93
N VAL A 484 -8.98 -34.65 -2.70
CA VAL A 484 -10.24 -35.26 -2.27
C VAL A 484 -10.71 -34.49 -1.03
N VAL A 485 -11.93 -33.99 -1.09
CA VAL A 485 -12.63 -33.37 0.04
C VAL A 485 -13.35 -34.47 0.80
N GLU A 486 -12.85 -34.80 2.00
CA GLU A 486 -13.55 -35.66 2.94
C GLU A 486 -14.83 -34.97 3.44
N GLY A 487 -15.90 -35.75 3.61
CA GLY A 487 -17.25 -35.24 3.89
C GLY A 487 -18.17 -36.28 4.52
N GLU A 488 -19.31 -35.86 5.06
CA GLU A 488 -20.26 -36.76 5.76
C GLU A 488 -20.83 -37.85 4.83
N GLU A 489 -21.08 -37.51 3.56
CA GLU A 489 -21.53 -38.46 2.52
C GLU A 489 -20.37 -39.19 1.82
N GLY A 490 -19.15 -39.07 2.35
CA GLY A 490 -17.93 -39.67 1.81
C GLY A 490 -17.07 -38.74 0.97
N ALA A 491 -15.89 -39.24 0.61
CA ALA A 491 -14.82 -38.48 -0.02
C ALA A 491 -15.14 -38.08 -1.48
N ARG A 492 -15.17 -36.77 -1.78
CA ARG A 492 -15.50 -36.21 -3.11
C ARG A 492 -14.30 -35.57 -3.79
N ARG A 493 -14.12 -35.79 -5.09
CA ARG A 493 -13.20 -35.00 -5.93
C ARG A 493 -13.86 -33.69 -6.36
N LEU A 494 -13.08 -32.73 -6.85
CA LEU A 494 -13.64 -31.56 -7.52
C LEU A 494 -14.47 -31.99 -8.76
N PRO A 495 -15.68 -31.44 -8.93
CA PRO A 495 -16.56 -31.76 -10.06
C PRO A 495 -16.09 -31.01 -11.32
N ILE A 496 -16.69 -31.24 -12.49
CA ILE A 496 -16.18 -30.69 -13.76
C ILE A 496 -16.41 -29.17 -13.85
N GLU A 497 -17.51 -28.71 -13.27
CA GLU A 497 -17.98 -27.32 -13.23
C GLU A 497 -16.98 -26.38 -12.54
N PHE A 498 -16.17 -26.88 -11.59
CA PHE A 498 -15.08 -26.11 -10.98
C PHE A 498 -14.03 -25.70 -12.02
N PHE A 499 -13.70 -26.61 -12.93
CA PHE A 499 -12.74 -26.34 -14.00
C PHE A 499 -13.34 -25.41 -15.04
N ASN A 500 -14.64 -25.55 -15.34
CA ASN A 500 -15.36 -24.65 -16.25
C ASN A 500 -15.37 -23.20 -15.72
N ASP A 501 -15.87 -22.98 -14.49
CA ASP A 501 -16.01 -21.65 -13.87
C ASP A 501 -14.69 -20.87 -13.88
N PHE A 502 -13.60 -21.52 -13.46
CA PHE A 502 -12.31 -20.87 -13.31
C PHE A 502 -11.48 -20.83 -14.60
N ALA A 503 -11.72 -21.70 -15.59
CA ALA A 503 -11.16 -21.56 -16.92
C ALA A 503 -11.84 -20.43 -17.71
N GLU A 504 -13.16 -20.30 -17.58
CA GLU A 504 -13.92 -19.15 -18.10
C GLU A 504 -13.37 -17.87 -17.46
N ALA A 505 -13.24 -17.82 -16.12
CA ALA A 505 -12.68 -16.65 -15.43
C ALA A 505 -11.26 -16.32 -15.91
N ALA A 506 -10.39 -17.32 -16.11
CA ALA A 506 -9.04 -17.08 -16.64
C ALA A 506 -9.04 -16.49 -18.07
N ALA A 507 -10.05 -16.81 -18.89
CA ALA A 507 -10.23 -16.23 -20.22
C ALA A 507 -10.92 -14.86 -20.19
N GLU A 508 -11.84 -14.61 -19.25
CA GLU A 508 -12.39 -13.28 -18.94
C GLU A 508 -11.24 -12.33 -18.55
N GLU A 509 -10.37 -12.73 -17.62
CA GLU A 509 -9.20 -11.96 -17.19
C GLU A 509 -8.14 -11.77 -18.28
N ALA A 510 -7.98 -12.75 -19.18
CA ALA A 510 -7.15 -12.59 -20.38
C ALA A 510 -7.69 -11.49 -21.31
N ARG A 511 -9.01 -11.37 -21.47
CA ARG A 511 -9.63 -10.26 -22.20
C ARG A 511 -9.47 -8.93 -21.47
N HIS A 512 -9.69 -8.90 -20.15
CA HIS A 512 -9.47 -7.71 -19.31
C HIS A 512 -8.05 -7.17 -19.48
N PHE A 513 -7.04 -8.04 -19.30
CA PHE A 513 -5.63 -7.72 -19.45
C PHE A 513 -5.32 -7.10 -20.82
N LEU A 514 -5.77 -7.75 -21.90
CA LEU A 514 -5.52 -7.28 -23.27
C LEU A 514 -6.24 -5.96 -23.58
N ALA A 515 -7.45 -5.75 -23.05
CA ALA A 515 -8.16 -4.48 -23.18
C ALA A 515 -7.41 -3.33 -22.50
N TRP A 516 -6.91 -3.52 -21.28
CA TRP A 516 -6.08 -2.52 -20.60
C TRP A 516 -4.72 -2.31 -21.26
N CYS A 517 -4.11 -3.36 -21.83
CA CYS A 517 -2.92 -3.21 -22.68
C CYS A 517 -3.20 -2.33 -23.90
N GLY A 518 -4.35 -2.51 -24.57
CA GLY A 518 -4.79 -1.64 -25.66
C GLY A 518 -4.98 -0.18 -25.22
N ARG A 519 -5.55 0.06 -24.02
CA ARG A 519 -5.63 1.42 -23.43
C ARG A 519 -4.24 2.01 -23.17
N LEU A 520 -3.32 1.22 -22.64
CA LEU A 520 -1.94 1.60 -22.34
C LEU A 520 -1.13 1.96 -23.59
N GLU A 521 -1.26 1.17 -24.65
CA GLU A 521 -0.65 1.47 -25.95
C GLU A 521 -1.23 2.74 -26.59
N ALA A 522 -2.56 2.90 -26.57
CA ALA A 522 -3.23 4.08 -27.12
C ALA A 522 -2.79 5.40 -26.47
N ILE A 523 -2.38 5.36 -25.18
CA ILE A 523 -1.82 6.53 -24.48
C ILE A 523 -0.27 6.57 -24.50
N GLY A 524 0.38 5.67 -25.22
CA GLY A 524 1.83 5.62 -25.40
C GLY A 524 2.60 5.21 -24.13
N ALA A 525 2.17 4.13 -23.48
CA ALA A 525 2.82 3.53 -22.30
C ALA A 525 2.54 2.02 -22.26
N PRO A 526 3.11 1.21 -23.18
CA PRO A 526 2.79 -0.22 -23.29
C PRO A 526 3.02 -0.96 -21.97
N TYR A 527 2.36 -2.11 -21.78
CA TYR A 527 2.50 -2.91 -20.57
C TYR A 527 3.98 -3.31 -20.32
N GLY A 528 4.38 -3.37 -19.05
CA GLY A 528 5.78 -3.54 -18.65
C GLY A 528 6.67 -2.30 -18.84
N SER A 529 6.15 -1.16 -19.36
CA SER A 529 6.92 0.11 -19.43
C SER A 529 6.99 0.90 -18.12
N LEU A 530 6.37 0.38 -17.05
CA LEU A 530 6.36 0.92 -15.70
C LEU A 530 6.71 -0.21 -14.70
N PRO A 531 7.24 0.12 -13.51
CA PRO A 531 7.60 -0.89 -12.51
C PRO A 531 6.36 -1.63 -11.97
N THR A 532 6.51 -2.94 -11.83
CA THR A 532 5.53 -3.90 -11.33
C THR A 532 5.87 -4.37 -9.90
N HIS A 533 4.94 -5.02 -9.21
CA HIS A 533 5.21 -5.67 -7.92
C HIS A 533 4.31 -6.90 -7.72
N ASP A 534 4.88 -7.97 -7.18
CA ASP A 534 4.25 -9.30 -7.18
C ASP A 534 3.23 -9.51 -6.04
N GLY A 535 2.62 -8.42 -5.55
CA GLY A 535 1.94 -8.35 -4.25
C GLY A 535 0.64 -9.17 -4.15
N LEU A 536 -0.05 -9.41 -5.27
CA LEU A 536 -1.22 -10.29 -5.30
C LEU A 536 -0.82 -11.77 -5.12
N TRP A 537 0.37 -12.16 -5.60
CA TRP A 537 0.83 -13.54 -5.49
C TRP A 537 1.20 -13.96 -4.06
N GLU A 538 1.62 -13.01 -3.21
CA GLU A 538 1.96 -13.34 -1.82
C GLU A 538 0.78 -13.99 -1.08
N SER A 539 -0.45 -13.50 -1.34
CA SER A 539 -1.69 -14.09 -0.81
C SER A 539 -1.97 -15.48 -1.37
N ALA A 540 -1.63 -15.74 -2.64
CA ALA A 540 -1.77 -17.06 -3.26
C ALA A 540 -0.77 -18.07 -2.68
N ALA A 541 0.49 -17.65 -2.47
CA ALA A 541 1.52 -18.47 -1.84
C ALA A 541 1.19 -18.79 -0.37
N GLN A 542 0.66 -17.81 0.39
CA GLN A 542 0.20 -17.99 1.77
C GLN A 542 -1.09 -18.84 1.92
N THR A 543 -1.72 -19.23 0.80
CA THR A 543 -2.93 -20.07 0.75
C THR A 543 -2.79 -21.30 -0.14
N ALA A 544 -1.55 -21.64 -0.55
CA ALA A 544 -1.27 -22.76 -1.45
C ALA A 544 -1.56 -24.16 -0.85
N ASP A 545 -1.88 -24.24 0.44
CA ASP A 545 -2.09 -25.45 1.23
C ASP A 545 -3.56 -25.77 1.59
N ASP A 546 -4.50 -24.84 1.45
CA ASP A 546 -5.94 -25.09 1.68
C ASP A 546 -6.82 -24.34 0.67
N LEU A 547 -7.68 -25.10 -0.03
CA LEU A 547 -8.65 -24.54 -0.98
C LEU A 547 -9.61 -23.56 -0.30
N ALA A 548 -10.04 -23.79 0.95
CA ALA A 548 -10.95 -22.85 1.62
C ALA A 548 -10.26 -21.50 1.86
N ALA A 549 -9.03 -21.53 2.37
CA ALA A 549 -8.20 -20.33 2.47
C ALA A 549 -8.01 -19.63 1.11
N ARG A 550 -7.72 -20.37 0.02
CA ARG A 550 -7.55 -19.78 -1.32
C ARG A 550 -8.83 -19.12 -1.83
N LEU A 551 -9.97 -19.83 -1.77
CA LEU A 551 -11.27 -19.33 -2.22
C LEU A 551 -11.69 -18.07 -1.45
N VAL A 552 -11.43 -18.03 -0.13
CA VAL A 552 -11.75 -16.86 0.70
C VAL A 552 -10.82 -15.69 0.38
N ILE A 553 -9.50 -15.87 0.49
CA ILE A 553 -8.53 -14.77 0.39
C ILE A 553 -8.44 -14.19 -1.03
N VAL A 554 -8.43 -15.04 -2.05
CA VAL A 554 -8.37 -14.56 -3.44
C VAL A 554 -9.79 -14.28 -3.93
N HIS A 555 -10.58 -15.33 -4.17
CA HIS A 555 -11.79 -15.21 -4.97
C HIS A 555 -13.00 -14.54 -4.26
N CYS A 556 -13.03 -14.49 -2.92
CA CYS A 556 -14.06 -13.75 -2.17
C CYS A 556 -13.62 -12.37 -1.66
N ILE A 557 -12.31 -12.09 -1.60
CA ILE A 557 -11.77 -10.88 -0.93
C ILE A 557 -10.99 -9.99 -1.91
N HIS A 558 -10.05 -10.53 -2.68
CA HIS A 558 -9.25 -9.73 -3.64
C HIS A 558 -10.07 -9.33 -4.87
N GLU A 559 -10.80 -10.23 -5.54
CA GLU A 559 -11.63 -9.83 -6.70
C GLU A 559 -12.76 -8.89 -6.24
N ALA A 560 -13.31 -9.15 -5.05
CA ALA A 560 -14.30 -8.26 -4.43
C ALA A 560 -13.73 -6.87 -4.07
N ARG A 561 -12.40 -6.69 -4.10
CA ARG A 561 -11.74 -5.38 -3.98
C ARG A 561 -11.74 -4.59 -5.30
N GLY A 562 -11.80 -5.26 -6.46
CA GLY A 562 -12.10 -4.62 -7.74
C GLY A 562 -13.44 -3.89 -7.67
N LEU A 563 -14.49 -4.59 -7.21
CA LEU A 563 -15.83 -4.04 -7.00
C LEU A 563 -15.85 -2.81 -6.06
N ASP A 564 -15.09 -2.86 -4.96
CA ASP A 564 -14.98 -1.75 -4.00
C ASP A 564 -14.28 -0.51 -4.58
N THR A 565 -13.25 -0.73 -5.41
CA THR A 565 -12.44 0.35 -5.96
C THR A 565 -13.02 0.95 -7.25
N PHE A 566 -13.85 0.20 -7.98
CA PHE A 566 -14.52 0.56 -9.24
C PHE A 566 -14.93 2.05 -9.31
N GLN A 567 -15.80 2.51 -8.41
CA GLN A 567 -16.31 3.89 -8.45
C GLN A 567 -15.19 4.93 -8.24
N SER A 568 -14.21 4.64 -7.37
CA SER A 568 -13.06 5.53 -7.17
C SER A 568 -12.14 5.59 -8.40
N THR A 569 -11.98 4.47 -9.11
CA THR A 569 -11.20 4.37 -10.35
C THR A 569 -11.92 5.08 -11.49
N ARG A 570 -13.23 4.87 -11.62
CA ARG A 570 -14.12 5.55 -12.57
C ARG A 570 -14.03 7.07 -12.43
N GLU A 571 -14.08 7.60 -11.21
CA GLU A 571 -13.91 9.04 -10.98
C GLU A 571 -12.50 9.55 -11.30
N LYS A 572 -11.43 8.77 -11.04
CA LYS A 572 -10.06 9.13 -11.47
C LYS A 572 -10.02 9.27 -13.01
N LEU A 573 -10.61 8.33 -13.74
CA LEU A 573 -10.66 8.34 -15.22
C LEU A 573 -11.52 9.50 -15.75
N GLN A 574 -12.66 9.81 -15.12
CA GLN A 574 -13.50 10.96 -15.46
C GLN A 574 -12.74 12.29 -15.30
N ARG A 575 -11.99 12.44 -14.19
CA ARG A 575 -11.12 13.61 -13.98
C ARG A 575 -9.98 13.70 -15.00
N CYS A 576 -9.57 12.57 -15.59
CA CYS A 576 -8.60 12.50 -16.68
C CYS A 576 -9.22 12.51 -18.10
N GLN A 577 -10.54 12.72 -18.22
CA GLN A 577 -11.29 12.75 -19.49
C GLN A 577 -10.99 11.54 -20.41
N ASP A 578 -10.99 10.34 -19.85
CA ASP A 578 -10.68 9.09 -20.56
C ASP A 578 -11.91 8.17 -20.65
N ASP A 579 -12.91 8.62 -21.42
CA ASP A 579 -14.20 7.93 -21.63
C ASP A 579 -14.03 6.52 -22.22
N GLU A 580 -12.94 6.26 -22.93
CA GLU A 580 -12.62 4.94 -23.49
C GLU A 580 -12.16 3.96 -22.40
N SER A 581 -11.29 4.40 -21.48
CA SER A 581 -10.91 3.60 -20.31
C SER A 581 -12.06 3.42 -19.32
N ILE A 582 -13.01 4.37 -19.26
CA ILE A 582 -14.25 4.21 -18.49
C ILE A 582 -15.11 3.09 -19.07
N ARG A 583 -15.23 2.97 -20.40
CA ARG A 583 -16.01 1.87 -21.03
C ARG A 583 -15.40 0.49 -20.75
N VAL A 584 -14.07 0.37 -20.74
CA VAL A 584 -13.40 -0.89 -20.34
C VAL A 584 -13.75 -1.22 -18.88
N LEU A 585 -13.57 -0.26 -17.96
CA LEU A 585 -13.92 -0.45 -16.55
C LEU A 585 -15.41 -0.80 -16.32
N GLU A 586 -16.32 -0.15 -17.07
CA GLU A 586 -17.77 -0.39 -17.03
C GLU A 586 -18.19 -1.71 -17.71
N GLN A 587 -17.33 -2.31 -18.53
CA GLN A 587 -17.52 -3.67 -19.06
C GLN A 587 -17.02 -4.70 -18.06
N ASN A 588 -15.73 -4.63 -17.66
CA ASN A 588 -15.10 -5.62 -16.79
C ASN A 588 -15.93 -5.85 -15.51
N VAL A 589 -16.44 -4.79 -14.88
CA VAL A 589 -17.15 -4.86 -13.59
C VAL A 589 -18.37 -5.79 -13.56
N GLU A 590 -18.99 -6.07 -14.71
CA GLU A 590 -20.09 -7.04 -14.81
C GLU A 590 -19.57 -8.49 -14.77
N GLU A 591 -18.38 -8.73 -15.30
CA GLU A 591 -17.64 -10.00 -15.31
C GLU A 591 -17.02 -10.26 -13.91
N GLU A 592 -16.42 -9.24 -13.27
CA GLU A 592 -15.95 -9.26 -11.87
C GLU A 592 -17.02 -9.76 -10.87
N VAL A 593 -18.27 -9.32 -11.07
CA VAL A 593 -19.43 -9.73 -10.24
C VAL A 593 -19.77 -11.21 -10.43
N GLN A 594 -19.38 -11.83 -11.55
CA GLN A 594 -19.43 -13.27 -11.74
C GLN A 594 -18.24 -13.95 -11.03
N HIS A 595 -17.02 -13.42 -11.15
CA HIS A 595 -15.80 -14.00 -10.54
C HIS A 595 -15.92 -14.15 -9.02
N VAL A 596 -16.36 -13.11 -8.33
CA VAL A 596 -16.63 -13.18 -6.88
C VAL A 596 -17.73 -14.22 -6.58
N ARG A 597 -18.75 -14.33 -7.43
CA ARG A 597 -19.83 -15.32 -7.24
C ARG A 597 -19.34 -16.75 -7.45
N LYS A 598 -18.43 -17.00 -8.40
CA LYS A 598 -17.76 -18.29 -8.60
C LYS A 598 -17.03 -18.67 -7.30
N GLY A 599 -16.18 -17.79 -6.78
CA GLY A 599 -15.47 -17.96 -5.50
C GLY A 599 -16.40 -18.28 -4.31
N VAL A 600 -17.47 -17.49 -4.13
CA VAL A 600 -18.47 -17.68 -3.07
C VAL A 600 -19.23 -19.01 -3.23
N SER A 601 -19.60 -19.38 -4.45
CA SER A 601 -20.35 -20.62 -4.73
C SER A 601 -19.51 -21.86 -4.45
N TRP A 602 -18.22 -21.85 -4.81
CA TRP A 602 -17.30 -22.93 -4.48
C TRP A 602 -16.94 -23.00 -3.00
N LEU A 603 -16.94 -21.88 -2.28
CA LEU A 603 -16.82 -21.90 -0.82
C LEU A 603 -18.03 -22.54 -0.15
N HIS A 604 -19.25 -22.27 -0.64
CA HIS A 604 -20.46 -22.95 -0.19
C HIS A 604 -20.42 -24.46 -0.49
N TRP A 605 -20.11 -24.86 -1.74
CA TRP A 605 -19.97 -26.27 -2.11
C TRP A 605 -18.93 -27.01 -1.25
N LEU A 606 -17.81 -26.35 -0.92
CA LEU A 606 -16.75 -26.89 -0.07
C LEU A 606 -17.18 -27.01 1.39
N ALA A 607 -18.00 -26.07 1.88
CA ALA A 607 -18.58 -26.11 3.22
C ALA A 607 -19.62 -27.25 3.34
N ASP A 608 -20.58 -27.28 2.42
CA ASP A 608 -21.62 -28.32 2.33
C ASP A 608 -21.00 -29.72 2.24
N THR A 609 -19.95 -29.88 1.42
CA THR A 609 -19.23 -31.16 1.30
C THR A 609 -18.48 -31.53 2.57
N ARG A 610 -17.84 -30.56 3.27
CA ARG A 610 -17.13 -30.79 4.54
C ARG A 610 -18.07 -30.94 5.76
N GLY A 611 -19.39 -30.77 5.62
CA GLY A 611 -20.33 -30.71 6.74
C GLY A 611 -20.13 -29.47 7.64
N MET A 612 -19.64 -28.37 7.06
CA MET A 612 -19.29 -27.12 7.77
C MET A 612 -20.17 -25.96 7.29
N ASP A 613 -20.20 -24.86 8.05
CA ASP A 613 -20.79 -23.60 7.59
C ASP A 613 -19.78 -22.78 6.76
N ALA A 614 -20.21 -22.22 5.63
CA ALA A 614 -19.35 -21.42 4.75
C ALA A 614 -18.81 -20.15 5.40
N ARG A 615 -19.56 -19.57 6.36
CA ARG A 615 -19.10 -18.45 7.19
C ARG A 615 -18.00 -18.88 8.15
N GLU A 616 -18.03 -20.09 8.68
CA GLU A 616 -16.95 -20.61 9.53
C GLU A 616 -15.65 -20.76 8.74
N LEU A 617 -15.73 -21.31 7.51
CA LEU A 617 -14.59 -21.36 6.60
C LEU A 617 -14.06 -19.94 6.26
N PHE A 618 -14.96 -18.98 6.02
CA PHE A 618 -14.61 -17.59 5.74
C PHE A 618 -13.90 -16.91 6.91
N ASP A 619 -14.50 -16.95 8.12
CA ASP A 619 -13.93 -16.31 9.32
C ASP A 619 -12.60 -16.95 9.72
N ARG A 620 -12.47 -18.28 9.59
CA ARG A 620 -11.20 -18.98 9.87
C ARG A 620 -10.10 -18.55 8.91
N ALA A 621 -10.35 -18.58 7.61
CA ALA A 621 -9.39 -18.15 6.61
C ALA A 621 -9.00 -16.67 6.77
N LEU A 622 -9.97 -15.79 7.03
CA LEU A 622 -9.73 -14.37 7.29
C LEU A 622 -8.86 -14.16 8.54
N THR A 623 -9.13 -14.89 9.62
CA THR A 623 -8.41 -14.77 10.90
C THR A 623 -7.00 -15.35 10.84
N GLU A 624 -6.81 -16.49 10.19
CA GLU A 624 -5.53 -17.20 10.12
C GLU A 624 -4.59 -16.66 9.03
N ARG A 625 -5.14 -16.20 7.89
CA ARG A 625 -4.36 -15.89 6.67
C ARG A 625 -4.46 -14.44 6.20
N PHE A 626 -5.35 -13.59 6.73
CA PHE A 626 -5.52 -12.20 6.28
C PHE A 626 -5.17 -11.14 7.32
N VAL A 627 -3.86 -11.04 7.62
CA VAL A 627 -3.32 -10.12 8.63
C VAL A 627 -3.61 -8.65 8.27
N GLY A 628 -4.66 -8.09 8.88
CA GLY A 628 -5.11 -6.71 8.67
C GLY A 628 -6.61 -6.57 8.38
N GLY A 629 -7.32 -7.68 8.10
CA GLY A 629 -8.77 -7.72 7.96
C GLY A 629 -9.34 -6.98 6.75
N LEU A 630 -10.65 -7.07 6.58
CA LEU A 630 -11.39 -6.40 5.50
C LEU A 630 -11.51 -4.90 5.78
N LYS A 631 -11.22 -4.06 4.77
CA LYS A 631 -11.14 -2.59 4.92
C LYS A 631 -12.18 -1.87 4.05
N PRO A 632 -13.14 -1.13 4.64
CA PRO A 632 -14.09 -0.32 3.89
C PRO A 632 -13.39 0.83 3.12
N PRO A 633 -14.08 1.51 2.18
CA PRO A 633 -15.47 1.31 1.77
C PRO A 633 -15.69 -0.04 1.09
N PHE A 634 -16.91 -0.55 1.19
CA PHE A 634 -17.39 -1.72 0.46
C PHE A 634 -18.45 -1.29 -0.54
N ASN A 635 -18.38 -1.76 -1.78
CA ASN A 635 -19.40 -1.47 -2.78
C ASN A 635 -20.59 -2.42 -2.60
N LEU A 636 -21.53 -2.03 -1.73
CA LEU A 636 -22.68 -2.86 -1.36
C LEU A 636 -23.56 -3.24 -2.56
N GLU A 637 -23.75 -2.33 -3.50
CA GLU A 637 -24.59 -2.56 -4.70
C GLU A 637 -24.00 -3.65 -5.60
N LEU A 638 -22.68 -3.66 -5.80
CA LEU A 638 -22.01 -4.73 -6.54
C LEU A 638 -21.87 -6.01 -5.72
N ARG A 639 -21.46 -5.91 -4.45
CA ARG A 639 -21.27 -7.09 -3.58
C ARG A 639 -22.58 -7.86 -3.34
N ASP A 640 -23.74 -7.21 -3.21
CA ASP A 640 -25.04 -7.90 -3.11
C ASP A 640 -25.30 -8.84 -4.31
N ARG A 641 -24.83 -8.46 -5.51
CA ARG A 641 -24.99 -9.24 -6.75
C ARG A 641 -24.08 -10.49 -6.83
N THR A 642 -23.07 -10.56 -5.97
CA THR A 642 -22.12 -11.69 -5.88
C THR A 642 -22.63 -12.86 -5.03
N ARG A 643 -23.82 -12.73 -4.43
CA ARG A 643 -24.38 -13.63 -3.40
C ARG A 643 -23.60 -13.68 -2.08
N MET A 644 -22.43 -13.04 -1.95
CA MET A 644 -21.70 -12.95 -0.67
C MET A 644 -22.56 -12.27 0.40
N PRO A 645 -22.95 -12.95 1.50
CA PRO A 645 -23.79 -12.36 2.53
C PRO A 645 -23.10 -11.15 3.19
N ARG A 646 -23.84 -10.05 3.36
CA ARG A 646 -23.30 -8.81 3.96
C ARG A 646 -22.63 -9.03 5.32
N SER A 647 -23.13 -9.96 6.14
CA SER A 647 -22.57 -10.26 7.46
C SER A 647 -21.16 -10.87 7.43
N TRP A 648 -20.67 -11.34 6.27
CA TRP A 648 -19.30 -11.84 6.11
C TRP A 648 -18.26 -10.71 6.09
N TYR A 649 -18.65 -9.49 5.65
CA TYR A 649 -17.74 -8.35 5.49
C TYR A 649 -18.19 -7.06 6.20
N LEU A 650 -19.44 -6.99 6.64
CA LEU A 650 -19.92 -6.02 7.62
C LEU A 650 -19.96 -6.68 9.00
N LYS A 651 -19.44 -6.00 10.02
CA LYS A 651 -19.73 -6.35 11.41
C LYS A 651 -21.17 -5.96 11.72
N GLU A 652 -21.91 -6.87 12.37
CA GLU A 652 -23.24 -6.62 12.95
C GLU A 652 -23.13 -5.90 14.31
#